data_AF-A0A3B3TDN0-F1
#
_entry.id   AF-A0A3B3TDN0-F1
#
_cell.length_a   1.000
_cell.length_b   1.000
_cell.length_c   1.000
_cell.angle_alpha   90.00
_cell.angle_beta   90.00
_cell.angle_gamma   90.00
#
_symmetry.space_group_name_H-M   'P 1'
#
loop_
_entity.id
_entity.type
_entity.pdbx_description
1 polymer ?
#
loop_
_entity_poly.entity_id
_entity_poly.type
_entity_poly.pdbx_seq_one_letter_code
_entity_poly.pdbx_strand_id
1 'polypeptide(L)'
;MDGPHKVMNISVYVFHQSGQSGEGATDWRAELLRAVQQVLVSERGVLKSALYARLEQLDTSDVVVHLNQLERRLSEQEAQHREAVEILRGAERRSLLMEVQQLRSQMQLVQQEPGQIKISVLRPAQSPSPGERDRQEGQGTPSGAGASQDLRGLPADRMVLDELKGELAQTKLELETTLKAQHKYLKALESLRSEVTEKVAEVDRLTEALASEQRKSRELQWAFEKEKCKRDKNEKQEQEELEDLRLALEEQQSRVAQLSESLEQQQGLTAQLQRDVDTGRAQLSRVQSRASELRVQLESARARALELAGALERERETRQQRGAGDPEAEEGAQSTGALLEALQVQLEEKHGRLVHLVEEVERYKLEASQAELQREEDERANRINTQQEQEAQLKVLQAKVKELQRLVLQLQQEKNRLENKVEELQASARHAEAGDPKETPWPIASTQEDPWKGESQPSDRTRDWVLRQKVSDVLTADSGTGSPEAPAGGATPAESQHVAAIVNRLQLIATKIRSMVNRMPVDEVDSKALVWLQGSVQNVISLVQQLPAIPPVPESAMASGPSSSLTERLLRQNAELTGFVSRLTEEKNDLRNSLLRLEEEQRVHRQRCLGMGEQTSRRAMDDQAALSALLSSEREAWARERNRLQKSLRQAEAEVSRLRAEIRTDSLRDVAGPEADTAALKRIYGKYLRAESFRKALIYQKKYLLLLLGGFQECEEATLSLIARMGGRPLHSGLEAISQRRRGFTRFRSAVRVSIALTRMRFLVRRWQRATGSGSSSSSSVNRNGLAQIAGKAAGNRINLRLREVSLSGRE
;
A
#
# COMPACT_ATOMS: atom_id res chain seq x y z
N MET A 1 -43.35 58.91 21.30
CA MET A 1 -43.55 58.71 22.74
C MET A 1 -42.64 57.58 23.16
N ASP A 2 -41.44 58.00 23.53
CA ASP A 2 -40.50 57.47 24.53
C ASP A 2 -40.35 55.95 24.71
N GLY A 3 -39.09 55.50 24.54
CA GLY A 3 -38.61 54.19 24.96
C GLY A 3 -38.57 54.01 26.49
N PRO A 4 -37.87 52.99 27.03
CA PRO A 4 -36.49 52.70 26.64
C PRO A 4 -36.11 51.21 26.53
N HIS A 5 -34.95 51.04 25.90
CA HIS A 5 -33.97 49.97 26.04
C HIS A 5 -34.04 49.17 27.36
N LYS A 6 -34.07 47.84 27.24
CA LYS A 6 -33.37 46.95 28.18
C LYS A 6 -32.76 45.78 27.43
N VAL A 7 -31.46 45.90 27.22
CA VAL A 7 -30.54 44.78 26.99
C VAL A 7 -30.74 43.82 28.16
N MET A 8 -31.25 42.62 27.91
CA MET A 8 -31.31 41.58 28.94
C MET A 8 -30.09 40.68 28.77
N ASN A 9 -29.01 41.10 29.44
CA ASN A 9 -27.91 40.23 29.84
C ASN A 9 -28.50 39.03 30.56
N ILE A 10 -28.29 37.83 30.03
CA ILE A 10 -28.51 36.60 30.80
C ILE A 10 -27.26 36.43 31.68
N SER A 11 -27.27 37.15 32.80
CA SER A 11 -26.39 36.88 33.92
C SER A 11 -26.93 35.65 34.63
N VAL A 12 -26.11 34.60 34.67
CA VAL A 12 -26.22 33.53 35.66
C VAL A 12 -26.24 34.20 37.04
N TYR A 13 -27.36 34.09 37.75
CA TYR A 13 -27.42 34.39 39.18
C TYR A 13 -27.82 33.14 39.94
N VAL A 14 -26.86 32.69 40.73
CA VAL A 14 -26.98 31.76 41.85
C VAL A 14 -27.98 32.31 42.87
N PHE A 15 -28.71 31.39 43.51
CA PHE A 15 -29.35 31.48 44.82
C PHE A 15 -29.02 32.74 45.64
N HIS A 16 -30.04 33.45 46.13
CA HIS A 16 -30.21 33.86 47.55
C HIS A 16 -31.61 34.50 47.79
N GLN A 17 -32.34 33.90 48.75
CA GLN A 17 -33.24 34.44 49.81
C GLN A 17 -33.90 35.84 49.62
N SER A 18 -35.13 36.16 50.02
CA SER A 18 -36.01 35.68 51.12
C SER A 18 -37.33 36.49 51.11
N GLY A 19 -38.42 35.92 51.64
CA GLY A 19 -39.66 36.65 51.95
C GLY A 19 -40.65 35.81 52.76
N GLN A 20 -40.59 35.94 54.08
CA GLN A 20 -41.28 35.20 55.14
C GLN A 20 -42.79 35.01 54.96
N SER A 21 -43.29 33.79 55.20
CA SER A 21 -44.46 33.52 56.07
C SER A 21 -44.67 32.01 56.27
N GLY A 22 -44.63 31.56 57.52
CA GLY A 22 -45.13 30.25 57.96
C GLY A 22 -44.07 29.19 58.24
N GLU A 23 -43.82 28.93 59.52
CA GLU A 23 -43.12 27.76 60.03
C GLU A 23 -43.75 26.47 59.50
N GLY A 24 -42.96 25.68 58.79
CA GLY A 24 -43.31 24.34 58.32
C GLY A 24 -42.20 23.87 57.40
N ALA A 25 -41.55 22.75 57.70
CA ALA A 25 -40.44 22.21 56.94
C ALA A 25 -40.74 22.28 55.43
N THR A 26 -40.00 23.13 54.71
CA THR A 26 -40.22 23.37 53.29
C THR A 26 -39.94 22.08 52.52
N ASP A 27 -41.00 21.51 51.96
CA ASP A 27 -40.93 20.29 51.17
C ASP A 27 -40.19 20.59 49.85
N TRP A 28 -38.89 20.28 49.83
CA TRP A 28 -38.01 20.50 48.69
C TRP A 28 -38.52 19.81 47.41
N ARG A 29 -39.32 18.73 47.55
CA ARG A 29 -39.92 18.02 46.41
C ARG A 29 -41.03 18.86 45.78
N ALA A 30 -41.90 19.44 46.63
CA ALA A 30 -42.92 20.37 46.18
C ALA A 30 -42.32 21.64 45.55
N GLU A 31 -41.19 22.14 46.08
CA GLU A 31 -40.46 23.27 45.50
C GLU A 31 -39.83 22.94 44.14
N LEU A 32 -39.21 21.76 44.00
CA LEU A 32 -38.64 21.31 42.74
C LEU A 32 -39.71 21.17 41.66
N LEU A 33 -40.84 20.53 41.98
CA LEU A 33 -41.95 20.41 41.03
C LEU A 33 -42.53 21.76 40.63
N ARG A 34 -42.62 22.70 41.58
CA ARG A 34 -43.09 24.07 41.31
C ARG A 34 -42.11 24.82 40.41
N ALA A 35 -40.81 24.68 40.63
CA ALA A 35 -39.77 25.29 39.81
C ALA A 35 -39.78 24.73 38.38
N VAL A 36 -39.85 23.41 38.21
CA VAL A 36 -39.95 22.76 36.89
C VAL A 36 -41.23 23.22 36.17
N GLN A 37 -42.36 23.29 36.87
CA GLN A 37 -43.60 23.79 36.30
C GLN A 37 -43.47 25.26 35.86
N GLN A 38 -42.79 26.10 36.63
CA GLN A 38 -42.56 27.51 36.29
C GLN A 38 -41.68 27.66 35.05
N VAL A 39 -40.63 26.85 34.90
CA VAL A 39 -39.77 26.83 33.72
C VAL A 39 -40.57 26.44 32.48
N LEU A 40 -41.34 25.35 32.53
CA LEU A 40 -42.15 24.90 31.38
C LEU A 40 -43.21 25.93 30.98
N VAL A 41 -43.78 26.66 31.95
CA VAL A 41 -44.71 27.77 31.68
C VAL A 41 -43.98 28.96 31.05
N SER A 42 -42.77 29.28 31.50
CA SER A 42 -41.95 30.36 30.94
C SER A 42 -41.53 30.06 29.50
N GLU A 43 -41.12 28.83 29.20
CA GLU A 43 -40.78 28.37 27.85
C GLU A 43 -41.98 28.47 26.91
N ARG A 44 -43.17 28.07 27.38
CA ARG A 44 -44.41 28.26 26.63
C ARG A 44 -44.68 29.74 26.37
N GLY A 45 -44.45 30.61 27.36
CA GLY A 45 -44.61 32.06 27.22
C GLY A 45 -43.70 32.65 26.16
N VAL A 46 -42.41 32.27 26.16
CA VAL A 46 -41.41 32.73 25.19
C VAL A 46 -41.71 32.22 23.78
N LEU A 47 -42.07 30.95 23.65
CA LEU A 47 -42.44 30.37 22.36
C LEU A 47 -43.71 31.05 21.81
N LYS A 48 -44.72 31.24 22.67
CA LYS A 48 -45.96 31.96 22.33
C LYS A 48 -45.65 33.38 21.85
N SER A 49 -44.86 34.16 22.60
CA SER A 49 -44.49 35.53 22.20
C SER A 49 -43.69 35.57 20.90
N ALA A 50 -42.74 34.66 20.71
CA ALA A 50 -41.94 34.59 19.49
C ALA A 50 -42.80 34.23 18.25
N LEU A 51 -43.80 33.37 18.44
CA LEU A 51 -44.71 32.98 17.37
C LEU A 51 -45.75 34.06 17.06
N TYR A 52 -46.27 34.77 18.06
CA TYR A 52 -47.16 35.93 17.85
C TYR A 52 -46.45 37.12 17.20
N ALA A 53 -45.21 37.43 17.61
CA ALA A 53 -44.41 38.48 16.95
C ALA A 53 -44.18 38.17 15.46
N ARG A 54 -44.12 36.88 15.11
CA ARG A 54 -44.02 36.42 13.71
C ARG A 54 -45.36 36.47 12.97
N LEU A 55 -46.48 36.39 13.70
CA LEU A 55 -47.82 36.50 13.14
C LEU A 55 -48.21 37.97 12.89
N GLU A 56 -47.79 38.91 13.76
CA GLU A 56 -47.99 40.35 13.59
C GLU A 56 -47.30 40.92 12.34
N GLN A 57 -46.29 40.22 11.81
CA GLN A 57 -45.57 40.58 10.60
C GLN A 57 -46.22 40.04 9.30
N LEU A 58 -47.32 39.29 9.41
CA LEU A 58 -47.97 38.61 8.28
C LEU A 58 -49.34 39.24 7.96
N ASP A 59 -49.61 39.49 6.67
CA ASP A 59 -50.83 40.15 6.18
C ASP A 59 -52.11 39.29 6.36
N THR A 60 -53.25 39.97 6.51
CA THR A 60 -54.55 39.44 7.02
C THR A 60 -55.19 38.28 6.25
N SER A 61 -54.75 37.97 5.03
CA SER A 61 -55.30 36.92 4.15
C SER A 61 -55.11 35.50 4.69
N ASP A 62 -53.93 35.19 5.26
CA ASP A 62 -53.53 33.81 5.58
C ASP A 62 -53.35 33.59 7.09
N VAL A 63 -53.70 34.60 7.89
CA VAL A 63 -53.51 34.63 9.35
C VAL A 63 -54.24 33.47 10.04
N VAL A 64 -55.42 33.07 9.54
CA VAL A 64 -56.22 31.99 10.15
C VAL A 64 -55.58 30.61 9.96
N VAL A 65 -54.96 30.34 8.81
CA VAL A 65 -54.30 29.05 8.55
C VAL A 65 -52.99 28.95 9.33
N HIS A 66 -52.24 30.05 9.41
CA HIS A 66 -51.04 30.12 10.22
C HIS A 66 -51.35 30.07 11.72
N LEU A 67 -52.39 30.73 12.20
CA LEU A 67 -52.87 30.60 13.58
C LEU A 67 -53.20 29.14 13.92
N ASN A 68 -53.96 28.44 13.07
CA ASN A 68 -54.28 27.04 13.29
C ASN A 68 -53.02 26.15 13.34
N GLN A 69 -52.01 26.44 12.53
CA GLN A 69 -50.75 25.68 12.55
C GLN A 69 -49.90 26.00 13.78
N LEU A 70 -49.92 27.24 14.26
CA LEU A 70 -49.29 27.65 15.52
C LEU A 70 -50.00 27.02 16.72
N GLU A 71 -51.33 27.02 16.75
CA GLU A 71 -52.14 26.39 17.79
C GLU A 71 -51.90 24.87 17.85
N ARG A 72 -51.73 24.23 16.70
CA ARG A 72 -51.36 22.81 16.63
C ARG A 72 -49.96 22.54 17.21
N ARG A 73 -48.98 23.39 16.92
CA ARG A 73 -47.63 23.24 17.47
C ARG A 73 -47.57 23.56 18.96
N LEU A 74 -48.35 24.54 19.42
CA LEU A 74 -48.44 24.88 20.83
C LEU A 74 -49.12 23.74 21.62
N SER A 75 -50.19 23.16 21.08
CA SER A 75 -50.87 22.00 21.70
C SER A 75 -50.01 20.72 21.69
N GLU A 76 -49.22 20.48 20.64
CA GLU A 76 -48.24 19.39 20.60
C GLU A 76 -47.15 19.55 21.67
N GLN A 77 -46.63 20.76 21.87
CA GLN A 77 -45.68 21.04 22.95
C GLN A 77 -46.33 20.90 24.34
N GLU A 78 -47.57 21.37 24.51
CA GLU A 78 -48.32 21.21 25.77
C GLU A 78 -48.62 19.75 26.09
N ALA A 79 -48.78 18.89 25.08
CA ALA A 79 -48.89 17.45 25.28
C ALA A 79 -47.57 16.85 25.78
N GLN A 80 -46.44 17.22 25.15
CA GLN A 80 -45.10 16.76 25.54
C GLN A 80 -44.72 17.24 26.96
N HIS A 81 -45.05 18.49 27.31
CA HIS A 81 -44.81 19.03 28.65
C HIS A 81 -45.65 18.32 29.70
N ARG A 82 -46.92 18.01 29.40
CA ARG A 82 -47.79 17.23 30.31
C ARG A 82 -47.24 15.82 30.51
N GLU A 83 -46.81 15.14 29.45
CA GLU A 83 -46.20 13.81 29.53
C GLU A 83 -44.93 13.82 30.39
N ALA A 84 -44.06 14.82 30.22
CA ALA A 84 -42.86 14.97 31.04
C ALA A 84 -43.18 15.17 32.54
N VAL A 85 -44.19 15.98 32.87
CA VAL A 85 -44.63 16.20 34.25
C VAL A 85 -45.29 14.93 34.84
N GLU A 86 -46.05 14.16 34.05
CA GLU A 86 -46.63 12.90 34.49
C GLU A 86 -45.56 11.85 34.80
N ILE A 87 -44.51 11.76 33.97
CA ILE A 87 -43.36 10.89 34.23
C ILE A 87 -42.67 11.29 35.55
N LEU A 88 -42.48 12.60 35.77
CA LEU A 88 -41.84 13.13 36.98
C LEU A 88 -42.67 12.86 38.24
N ARG A 89 -43.99 13.14 38.20
CA ARG A 89 -44.93 12.81 39.29
C ARG A 89 -45.01 11.30 39.55
N GLY A 90 -44.93 10.49 38.49
CA GLY A 90 -44.84 9.04 38.60
C GLY A 90 -43.58 8.59 39.33
N ALA A 91 -42.44 9.23 39.05
CA ALA A 91 -41.18 8.97 39.74
C ALA A 91 -41.23 9.41 41.22
N GLU A 92 -41.79 10.58 41.51
CA GLU A 92 -41.99 11.05 42.88
C GLU A 92 -42.93 10.13 43.66
N ARG A 93 -44.08 9.73 43.10
CA ARG A 93 -44.99 8.78 43.77
C ARG A 93 -44.30 7.47 44.09
N ARG A 94 -43.46 6.95 43.17
CA ARG A 94 -42.63 5.77 43.45
C ARG A 94 -41.65 6.04 44.59
N SER A 95 -40.96 7.19 44.59
CA SER A 95 -40.04 7.58 45.65
C SER A 95 -40.74 7.71 47.02
N LEU A 96 -41.91 8.35 47.08
CA LEU A 96 -42.70 8.48 48.30
C LEU A 96 -43.25 7.14 48.78
N LEU A 97 -43.67 6.25 47.88
CA LEU A 97 -44.07 4.89 48.27
C LEU A 97 -42.90 4.12 48.87
N MET A 98 -41.69 4.27 48.33
CA MET A 98 -40.47 3.68 48.92
C MET A 98 -40.18 4.28 50.30
N GLU A 99 -40.32 5.60 50.45
CA GLU A 99 -40.11 6.28 51.73
C GLU A 99 -41.17 5.86 52.78
N VAL A 100 -42.44 5.75 52.40
CA VAL A 100 -43.52 5.24 53.28
C VAL A 100 -43.29 3.77 53.64
N GLN A 101 -42.82 2.93 52.72
CA GLN A 101 -42.45 1.55 53.03
C GLN A 101 -41.27 1.50 54.02
N GLN A 102 -40.27 2.38 53.85
CA GLN A 102 -39.15 2.52 54.77
C GLN A 102 -39.57 3.07 56.14
N LEU A 103 -40.47 4.04 56.20
CA LEU A 103 -41.00 4.57 57.45
C LEU A 103 -41.88 3.54 58.15
N ARG A 104 -42.66 2.74 57.41
CA ARG A 104 -43.44 1.61 57.98
C ARG A 104 -42.53 0.51 58.53
N SER A 105 -41.41 0.21 57.88
CA SER A 105 -40.43 -0.75 58.42
C SER A 105 -39.74 -0.19 59.66
N GLN A 106 -39.43 1.11 59.70
CA GLN A 106 -38.92 1.81 60.87
C GLN A 106 -39.96 1.88 62.01
N MET A 107 -41.22 2.16 61.71
CA MET A 107 -42.31 2.14 62.69
C MET A 107 -42.62 0.74 63.20
N GLN A 108 -42.51 -0.30 62.37
CA GLN A 108 -42.61 -1.69 62.84
C GLN A 108 -41.43 -2.05 63.75
N LEU A 109 -40.24 -1.49 63.49
CA LEU A 109 -39.08 -1.60 64.38
C LEU A 109 -39.31 -0.89 65.72
N VAL A 110 -39.99 0.26 65.71
CA VAL A 110 -40.31 1.06 66.91
C VAL A 110 -41.57 0.56 67.65
N GLN A 111 -42.57 0.01 66.96
CA GLN A 111 -43.77 -0.61 67.55
C GLN A 111 -43.50 -2.00 68.12
N GLN A 112 -42.45 -2.68 67.66
CA GLN A 112 -41.92 -3.86 68.36
C GLN A 112 -41.25 -3.50 69.70
N GLU A 113 -41.16 -2.20 70.02
CA GLU A 113 -40.56 -1.67 71.24
C GLU A 113 -41.54 -0.76 72.03
N PRO A 114 -42.54 -1.29 72.76
CA PRO A 114 -42.98 -0.72 74.02
C PRO A 114 -42.25 -1.47 75.14
N GLY A 115 -40.93 -1.29 75.21
CA GLY A 115 -40.12 -1.83 76.29
C GLY A 115 -38.72 -2.24 75.86
N GLN A 116 -37.76 -1.37 76.19
CA GLN A 116 -36.33 -1.65 76.28
C GLN A 116 -35.59 -1.77 74.95
N ILE A 117 -35.11 -0.63 74.45
CA ILE A 117 -33.66 -0.36 74.38
C ILE A 117 -32.84 -1.50 75.02
N LYS A 118 -32.34 -2.42 74.19
CA LYS A 118 -31.01 -3.05 74.33
C LYS A 118 -30.68 -3.91 73.10
N ILE A 119 -29.88 -3.32 72.22
CA ILE A 119 -28.61 -3.87 71.68
C ILE A 119 -28.57 -5.41 71.58
N SER A 120 -28.55 -5.96 70.35
CA SER A 120 -27.36 -6.64 69.79
C SER A 120 -27.63 -7.33 68.46
N VAL A 121 -26.74 -7.05 67.53
CA VAL A 121 -26.44 -7.78 66.30
C VAL A 121 -25.98 -9.20 66.64
N LEU A 122 -26.58 -10.22 66.01
CA LEU A 122 -25.92 -11.31 65.24
C LEU A 122 -26.92 -12.47 64.96
N ARG A 123 -26.97 -12.84 63.67
CA ARG A 123 -27.39 -14.12 63.03
C ARG A 123 -27.17 -15.41 63.86
N PRO A 124 -27.59 -16.61 63.38
CA PRO A 124 -28.65 -17.02 62.44
C PRO A 124 -29.43 -18.30 62.90
N ALA A 125 -30.38 -18.76 62.07
CA ALA A 125 -30.73 -20.17 61.82
C ALA A 125 -31.73 -20.94 62.72
N GLN A 126 -32.71 -21.53 62.02
CA GLN A 126 -33.39 -22.83 62.22
C GLN A 126 -34.60 -22.96 63.16
N SER A 127 -35.74 -23.27 62.50
CA SER A 127 -36.90 -24.13 62.87
C SER A 127 -37.59 -24.00 64.23
N PRO A 128 -38.94 -24.02 64.26
CA PRO A 128 -39.68 -24.51 65.42
C PRO A 128 -40.36 -25.86 65.12
N SER A 129 -40.11 -26.83 66.00
CA SER A 129 -41.08 -27.87 66.37
C SER A 129 -41.41 -27.73 67.86
N PRO A 130 -42.53 -28.29 68.34
CA PRO A 130 -43.27 -27.83 69.51
C PRO A 130 -42.88 -28.55 70.80
N GLY A 131 -42.99 -27.85 71.93
CA GLY A 131 -42.76 -28.41 73.27
C GLY A 131 -43.80 -27.90 74.26
N GLU A 132 -44.62 -28.83 74.72
CA GLU A 132 -45.59 -28.74 75.81
C GLU A 132 -44.95 -28.27 77.13
N ARG A 133 -45.71 -27.54 77.96
CA ARG A 133 -45.82 -27.86 79.39
C ARG A 133 -46.97 -27.15 80.10
N ASP A 134 -47.82 -27.99 80.67
CA ASP A 134 -48.79 -27.74 81.74
C ASP A 134 -48.22 -27.05 82.98
N ARG A 135 -49.10 -26.29 83.67
CA ARG A 135 -49.25 -26.34 85.15
C ARG A 135 -50.53 -25.66 85.63
N GLN A 136 -51.58 -26.48 85.70
CA GLN A 136 -52.46 -26.78 86.83
C GLN A 136 -52.70 -25.76 87.98
N GLU A 137 -53.99 -25.46 88.16
CA GLU A 137 -54.84 -25.32 89.37
C GLU A 137 -54.56 -24.26 90.47
N GLY A 138 -55.60 -23.47 90.73
CA GLY A 138 -55.86 -22.74 91.97
C GLY A 138 -57.36 -22.48 92.11
N GLN A 139 -58.00 -23.25 92.99
CA GLN A 139 -59.44 -23.34 93.25
C GLN A 139 -59.91 -22.20 94.16
N GLY A 140 -61.09 -21.62 93.87
CA GLY A 140 -61.76 -20.66 94.74
C GLY A 140 -63.10 -20.18 94.16
N THR A 141 -64.20 -20.73 94.65
CA THR A 141 -65.59 -20.24 94.52
C THR A 141 -66.16 -20.04 95.95
N PRO A 142 -67.34 -19.41 96.19
CA PRO A 142 -68.40 -19.02 95.24
C PRO A 142 -69.06 -17.63 95.50
N SER A 143 -69.99 -17.26 94.61
CA SER A 143 -71.32 -16.71 94.92
C SER A 143 -71.67 -15.42 94.14
N GLY A 144 -72.79 -15.48 93.43
CA GLY A 144 -73.36 -14.37 92.66
C GLY A 144 -74.15 -14.85 91.45
N ALA A 145 -75.25 -15.57 91.70
CA ALA A 145 -76.20 -15.97 90.68
C ALA A 145 -77.03 -14.77 90.17
N GLY A 146 -77.34 -14.75 88.87
CA GLY A 146 -78.40 -13.90 88.34
C GLY A 146 -78.42 -13.84 86.82
N ALA A 147 -79.34 -14.63 86.21
CA ALA A 147 -80.09 -14.34 84.98
C ALA A 147 -79.31 -14.15 83.66
N SER A 148 -79.75 -14.52 82.46
CA SER A 148 -80.87 -15.29 81.93
C SER A 148 -80.60 -15.34 80.42
N GLN A 149 -80.74 -16.52 79.80
CA GLN A 149 -81.44 -16.65 78.51
C GLN A 149 -80.91 -15.88 77.29
N ASP A 150 -79.87 -16.41 76.61
CA ASP A 150 -79.61 -16.23 75.17
C ASP A 150 -78.65 -17.32 74.64
N LEU A 151 -79.10 -18.59 74.60
CA LEU A 151 -78.28 -19.73 74.15
C LEU A 151 -79.03 -20.62 73.15
N ARG A 152 -79.55 -20.03 72.07
CA ARG A 152 -80.16 -20.78 70.94
C ARG A 152 -79.59 -20.42 69.55
N GLY A 153 -78.49 -19.65 69.47
CA GLY A 153 -77.76 -19.33 68.22
C GLY A 153 -76.36 -19.95 68.06
N LEU A 154 -75.76 -20.43 69.16
CA LEU A 154 -74.34 -20.82 69.19
C LEU A 154 -73.86 -21.98 68.28
N PRO A 155 -74.65 -23.03 67.93
CA PRO A 155 -74.12 -24.08 67.06
C PRO A 155 -73.99 -23.61 65.60
N ALA A 156 -74.87 -22.72 65.15
CA ALA A 156 -74.78 -22.11 63.82
C ALA A 156 -73.61 -21.12 63.76
N ASP A 157 -73.47 -20.27 64.78
CA ASP A 157 -72.36 -19.31 64.87
C ASP A 157 -71.00 -20.02 64.98
N ARG A 158 -70.92 -21.17 65.68
CA ARG A 158 -69.70 -21.98 65.76
C ARG A 158 -69.35 -22.66 64.45
N MET A 159 -70.34 -23.13 63.70
CA MET A 159 -70.14 -23.73 62.37
C MET A 159 -69.63 -22.68 61.36
N VAL A 160 -70.22 -21.48 61.35
CA VAL A 160 -69.77 -20.35 60.53
C VAL A 160 -68.35 -19.92 60.92
N LEU A 161 -68.02 -19.89 62.22
CA LEU A 161 -66.66 -19.59 62.67
C LEU A 161 -65.63 -20.64 62.20
N ASP A 162 -66.00 -21.91 62.19
CA ASP A 162 -65.09 -22.97 61.73
C ASP A 162 -64.97 -22.98 60.20
N GLU A 163 -66.02 -22.62 59.45
CA GLU A 163 -65.96 -22.33 58.00
C GLU A 163 -65.02 -21.15 57.70
N LEU A 164 -65.18 -20.01 58.39
CA LEU A 164 -64.31 -18.84 58.23
C LEU A 164 -62.85 -19.14 58.58
N LYS A 165 -62.59 -19.99 59.58
CA LYS A 165 -61.22 -20.46 59.89
C LYS A 165 -60.67 -21.37 58.79
N GLY A 166 -61.51 -22.22 58.20
CA GLY A 166 -61.16 -23.06 57.05
C GLY A 166 -60.80 -22.22 55.83
N GLU A 167 -61.61 -21.23 55.49
CA GLU A 167 -61.35 -20.26 54.41
C GLU A 167 -60.10 -19.42 54.69
N LEU A 168 -59.89 -19.00 55.94
CA LEU A 168 -58.67 -18.29 56.33
C LEU A 168 -57.43 -19.19 56.20
N ALA A 169 -57.52 -20.47 56.56
CA ALA A 169 -56.43 -21.43 56.38
C ALA A 169 -56.16 -21.70 54.89
N GLN A 170 -57.22 -21.81 54.07
CA GLN A 170 -57.12 -21.99 52.62
C GLN A 170 -56.47 -20.77 51.96
N THR A 171 -56.95 -19.56 52.24
CA THR A 171 -56.36 -18.32 51.70
C THR A 171 -54.92 -18.13 52.15
N LYS A 172 -54.56 -18.50 53.39
CA LYS A 172 -53.16 -18.54 53.85
C LYS A 172 -52.30 -19.48 53.01
N LEU A 173 -52.77 -20.70 52.76
CA LEU A 173 -52.05 -21.67 51.92
C LEU A 173 -51.92 -21.19 50.47
N GLU A 174 -52.96 -20.59 49.90
CA GLU A 174 -52.94 -19.99 48.56
C GLU A 174 -51.93 -18.82 48.48
N LEU A 175 -51.88 -17.97 49.52
CA LEU A 175 -50.88 -16.91 49.61
C LEU A 175 -49.45 -17.47 49.75
N GLU A 176 -49.25 -18.52 50.53
CA GLU A 176 -47.93 -19.16 50.66
C GLU A 176 -47.47 -19.83 49.36
N THR A 177 -48.36 -20.50 48.64
CA THR A 177 -48.04 -21.15 47.36
C THR A 177 -47.77 -20.12 46.27
N THR A 178 -48.55 -19.03 46.20
CA THR A 178 -48.29 -17.92 45.27
C THR A 178 -47.00 -17.17 45.62
N LEU A 179 -46.68 -16.96 46.89
CA LEU A 179 -45.40 -16.38 47.32
C LEU A 179 -44.21 -17.27 46.90
N LYS A 180 -44.31 -18.58 47.12
CA LYS A 180 -43.29 -19.56 46.66
C LYS A 180 -43.15 -19.55 45.14
N ALA A 181 -44.24 -19.44 44.39
CA ALA A 181 -44.21 -19.32 42.94
C ALA A 181 -43.53 -18.01 42.49
N GLN A 182 -43.89 -16.87 43.10
CA GLN A 182 -43.26 -15.58 42.84
C GLN A 182 -41.75 -15.62 43.11
N HIS A 183 -41.31 -16.23 44.22
CA HIS A 183 -39.89 -16.38 44.51
C HIS A 183 -39.15 -17.24 43.48
N LYS A 184 -39.79 -18.29 42.94
CA LYS A 184 -39.25 -19.07 41.82
C LYS A 184 -39.11 -18.23 40.54
N TYR A 185 -40.12 -17.42 40.22
CA TYR A 185 -40.06 -16.51 39.06
C TYR A 185 -38.98 -15.44 39.22
N LEU A 186 -38.80 -14.87 40.42
CA LEU A 186 -37.72 -13.91 40.69
C LEU A 186 -36.34 -14.53 40.47
N LYS A 187 -36.11 -15.76 40.95
CA LYS A 187 -34.85 -16.49 40.71
C LYS A 187 -34.59 -16.75 39.23
N ALA A 188 -35.62 -17.14 38.47
CA ALA A 188 -35.50 -17.33 37.03
C ALA A 188 -35.23 -16.01 36.28
N LEU A 189 -35.80 -14.89 36.75
CA LEU A 189 -35.48 -13.57 36.20
C LEU A 189 -34.05 -13.14 36.52
N GLU A 190 -33.54 -13.44 37.72
CA GLU A 190 -32.15 -13.19 38.09
C GLU A 190 -31.18 -14.00 37.23
N SER A 191 -31.45 -15.29 36.97
CA SER A 191 -30.61 -16.11 36.09
C SER A 191 -30.62 -15.61 34.66
N LEU A 192 -31.79 -15.26 34.12
CA LEU A 192 -31.90 -14.66 32.78
C LEU A 192 -31.19 -13.31 32.69
N ARG A 193 -31.22 -12.49 33.75
CA ARG A 193 -30.45 -11.24 33.79
C ARG A 193 -28.95 -11.51 33.75
N SER A 194 -28.45 -12.49 34.50
CA SER A 194 -27.02 -12.85 34.44
C SER A 194 -26.62 -13.39 33.06
N GLU A 195 -27.45 -14.21 32.42
CA GLU A 195 -27.22 -14.69 31.06
C GLU A 195 -27.20 -13.54 30.04
N VAL A 196 -28.13 -12.58 30.15
CA VAL A 196 -28.13 -11.39 29.30
C VAL A 196 -26.86 -10.57 29.51
N THR A 197 -26.40 -10.37 30.75
CA THR A 197 -25.14 -9.66 31.01
C THR A 197 -23.92 -10.40 30.44
N GLU A 198 -23.89 -11.73 30.52
CA GLU A 198 -22.82 -12.53 29.92
C GLU A 198 -22.83 -12.42 28.39
N LYS A 199 -24.03 -12.43 27.77
CA LYS A 199 -24.18 -12.26 26.33
C LYS A 199 -23.78 -10.86 25.86
N VAL A 200 -24.06 -9.82 26.64
CA VAL A 200 -23.56 -8.45 26.38
C VAL A 200 -22.03 -8.43 26.41
N ALA A 201 -21.41 -9.00 27.45
CA ALA A 201 -19.95 -9.08 27.54
C ALA A 201 -19.33 -9.90 26.39
N GLU A 202 -20.01 -10.97 25.93
CA GLU A 202 -19.60 -11.73 24.75
C GLU A 202 -19.65 -10.90 23.47
N VAL A 203 -20.71 -10.12 23.27
CA VAL A 203 -20.82 -9.20 22.14
C VAL A 203 -19.73 -8.13 22.17
N ASP A 204 -19.40 -7.60 23.34
CA ASP A 204 -18.32 -6.60 23.49
C ASP A 204 -16.96 -7.21 23.12
N ARG A 205 -16.66 -8.43 23.60
CA ARG A 205 -15.44 -9.17 23.21
C ARG A 205 -15.36 -9.40 21.71
N LEU A 206 -16.46 -9.81 21.07
CA LEU A 206 -16.50 -10.03 19.62
C LEU A 206 -16.37 -8.72 18.84
N THR A 207 -16.90 -7.62 19.38
CA THR A 207 -16.80 -6.29 18.77
C THR A 207 -15.35 -5.78 18.81
N GLU A 208 -14.66 -5.95 19.94
CA GLU A 208 -13.23 -5.62 20.05
C GLU A 208 -12.35 -6.51 19.15
N ALA A 209 -12.65 -7.82 19.09
CA ALA A 209 -11.96 -8.73 18.17
C ALA A 209 -12.14 -8.29 16.70
N LEU A 210 -13.37 -7.97 16.29
CA LEU A 210 -13.65 -7.45 14.95
C LEU A 210 -12.91 -6.14 14.67
N ALA A 211 -12.85 -5.22 15.64
CA ALA A 211 -12.11 -3.97 15.50
C ALA A 211 -10.60 -4.22 15.34
N SER A 212 -10.05 -5.18 16.08
CA SER A 212 -8.63 -5.57 15.96
C SER A 212 -8.32 -6.21 14.61
N GLU A 213 -9.19 -7.06 14.07
CA GLU A 213 -9.03 -7.66 12.73
C GLU A 213 -9.15 -6.59 11.63
N GLN A 214 -10.05 -5.62 11.79
CA GLN A 214 -10.12 -4.48 10.87
C GLN A 214 -8.85 -3.62 10.92
N ARG A 215 -8.23 -3.43 12.09
CA ARG A 215 -6.93 -2.74 12.21
C ARG A 215 -5.83 -3.50 11.49
N LYS A 216 -5.68 -4.81 11.76
CA LYS A 216 -4.72 -5.69 11.05
C LYS A 216 -4.93 -5.67 9.54
N SER A 217 -6.19 -5.70 9.08
CA SER A 217 -6.49 -5.62 7.64
C SER A 217 -6.02 -4.31 7.01
N ARG A 218 -6.14 -3.17 7.70
CA ARG A 218 -5.64 -1.87 7.21
C ARG A 218 -4.12 -1.82 7.23
N GLU A 219 -3.48 -2.34 8.27
CA GLU A 219 -2.02 -2.45 8.38
C GLU A 219 -1.44 -3.30 7.25
N LEU A 220 -2.06 -4.45 6.94
CA LEU A 220 -1.66 -5.30 5.83
C LEU A 220 -1.88 -4.61 4.47
N GLN A 221 -3.00 -3.89 4.30
CA GLN A 221 -3.24 -3.09 3.09
C GLN A 221 -2.16 -2.02 2.90
N TRP A 222 -1.83 -1.28 3.97
CA TRP A 222 -0.78 -0.27 3.94
C TRP A 222 0.60 -0.89 3.67
N ALA A 223 0.93 -2.03 4.29
CA ALA A 223 2.18 -2.74 4.05
C ALA A 223 2.27 -3.22 2.58
N PHE A 224 1.17 -3.74 2.04
CA PHE A 224 1.09 -4.13 0.63
C PHE A 224 1.28 -2.93 -0.31
N GLU A 225 0.61 -1.80 -0.06
CA GLU A 225 0.78 -0.58 -0.86
C GLU A 225 2.20 -0.01 -0.75
N LYS A 226 2.80 -0.04 0.45
CA LYS A 226 4.19 0.36 0.68
C LYS A 226 5.15 -0.51 -0.13
N GLU A 227 4.95 -1.83 -0.12
CA GLU A 227 5.79 -2.75 -0.88
C GLU A 227 5.59 -2.60 -2.39
N LYS A 228 4.35 -2.38 -2.83
CA LYS A 228 4.04 -2.06 -4.23
C LYS A 228 4.75 -0.78 -4.68
N CYS A 229 4.70 0.29 -3.88
CA CYS A 229 5.41 1.53 -4.17
C CYS A 229 6.93 1.37 -4.21
N LYS A 230 7.52 0.51 -3.37
CA LYS A 230 8.95 0.18 -3.46
C LYS A 230 9.27 -0.60 -4.74
N ARG A 231 8.47 -1.62 -5.05
CA ARG A 231 8.63 -2.43 -6.26
C ARG A 231 8.55 -1.57 -7.51
N ASP A 232 7.56 -0.67 -7.58
CA ASP A 232 7.39 0.24 -8.72
C ASP A 232 8.52 1.29 -8.81
N LYS A 233 9.20 1.63 -7.69
CA LYS A 233 10.42 2.45 -7.72
C LYS A 233 11.63 1.66 -8.20
N ASN A 234 11.81 0.44 -7.71
CA ASN A 234 12.89 -0.44 -8.15
C ASN A 234 12.76 -0.77 -9.65
N GLU A 235 11.55 -1.08 -10.13
CA GLU A 235 11.32 -1.30 -11.57
C GLU A 235 11.67 -0.09 -12.42
N LYS A 236 11.41 1.12 -11.94
CA LYS A 236 11.81 2.35 -12.64
C LYS A 236 13.33 2.52 -12.64
N GLN A 237 13.98 2.27 -11.51
CA GLN A 237 15.44 2.30 -11.42
C GLN A 237 16.07 1.26 -12.36
N GLU A 238 15.55 0.03 -12.39
CA GLU A 238 15.99 -1.02 -13.31
C GLU A 238 15.74 -0.62 -14.78
N GLN A 239 14.61 0.03 -15.08
CA GLN A 239 14.34 0.55 -16.43
C GLN A 239 15.33 1.64 -16.84
N GLU A 240 15.60 2.60 -15.95
CA GLU A 240 16.58 3.67 -16.16
C GLU A 240 17.99 3.08 -16.39
N GLU A 241 18.43 2.15 -15.55
CA GLU A 241 19.72 1.45 -15.71
C GLU A 241 19.80 0.68 -17.03
N LEU A 242 18.71 0.02 -17.45
CA LEU A 242 18.65 -0.67 -18.74
C LEU A 242 18.67 0.30 -19.92
N GLU A 243 18.04 1.47 -19.80
CA GLU A 243 18.09 2.52 -20.82
C GLU A 243 19.51 3.09 -20.94
N ASP A 244 20.19 3.37 -19.84
CA ASP A 244 21.58 3.82 -19.83
C ASP A 244 22.53 2.79 -20.47
N LEU A 245 22.36 1.50 -20.13
CA LEU A 245 23.14 0.41 -20.73
C LEU A 245 22.86 0.24 -22.23
N ARG A 246 21.61 0.46 -22.66
CA ARG A 246 21.24 0.43 -24.09
C ARG A 246 21.91 1.59 -24.84
N LEU A 247 21.84 2.80 -24.30
CA LEU A 247 22.49 3.97 -24.91
C LEU A 247 24.01 3.76 -24.99
N ALA A 248 24.64 3.23 -23.95
CA ALA A 248 26.07 2.90 -23.97
C ALA A 248 26.40 1.82 -25.02
N LEU A 249 25.55 0.81 -25.17
CA LEU A 249 25.71 -0.22 -26.20
C LEU A 249 25.58 0.35 -27.61
N GLU A 250 24.57 1.20 -27.86
CA GLU A 250 24.39 1.90 -29.14
C GLU A 250 25.60 2.80 -29.45
N GLU A 251 26.14 3.48 -28.45
CA GLU A 251 27.37 4.26 -28.61
C GLU A 251 28.55 3.35 -28.99
N GLN A 252 28.75 2.21 -28.32
CA GLN A 252 29.81 1.26 -28.71
C GLN A 252 29.59 0.70 -30.12
N GLN A 253 28.35 0.38 -30.50
CA GLN A 253 28.03 -0.07 -31.86
C GLN A 253 28.38 0.99 -32.90
N SER A 254 28.08 2.26 -32.63
CA SER A 254 28.43 3.38 -33.52
C SER A 254 29.95 3.53 -33.66
N ARG A 255 30.71 3.39 -32.56
CA ARG A 255 32.19 3.41 -32.59
C ARG A 255 32.77 2.25 -33.39
N VAL A 256 32.23 1.04 -33.22
CA VAL A 256 32.64 -0.15 -34.00
C VAL A 256 32.32 0.04 -35.49
N ALA A 257 31.17 0.61 -35.83
CA ALA A 257 30.81 0.91 -37.20
C ALA A 257 31.80 1.93 -37.82
N GLN A 258 32.11 3.01 -37.11
CA GLN A 258 33.10 4.02 -37.55
C GLN A 258 34.51 3.40 -37.76
N LEU A 259 34.96 2.55 -36.84
CA LEU A 259 36.24 1.86 -36.98
C LEU A 259 36.23 0.87 -38.14
N SER A 260 35.10 0.21 -38.41
CA SER A 260 34.94 -0.71 -39.53
C SER A 260 34.99 0.04 -40.86
N GLU A 261 34.31 1.18 -40.97
CA GLU A 261 34.37 2.04 -42.16
C GLU A 261 35.79 2.56 -42.39
N SER A 262 36.48 3.02 -41.34
CA SER A 262 37.88 3.45 -41.45
C SER A 262 38.79 2.30 -41.89
N LEU A 263 38.59 1.09 -41.37
CA LEU A 263 39.33 -0.09 -41.77
C LEU A 263 39.09 -0.43 -43.24
N GLU A 264 37.84 -0.39 -43.71
CA GLU A 264 37.48 -0.60 -45.11
C GLU A 264 38.11 0.45 -46.03
N GLN A 265 38.14 1.72 -45.61
CA GLN A 265 38.84 2.79 -46.33
C GLN A 265 40.35 2.50 -46.44
N GLN A 266 41.00 2.10 -45.34
CA GLN A 266 42.43 1.73 -45.35
C GLN A 266 42.70 0.50 -46.22
N GLN A 267 41.83 -0.51 -46.19
CA GLN A 267 41.92 -1.68 -47.08
C GLN A 267 41.75 -1.27 -48.55
N GLY A 268 40.83 -0.36 -48.85
CA GLY A 268 40.63 0.20 -50.19
C GLY A 268 41.86 0.94 -50.71
N LEU A 269 42.47 1.80 -49.90
CA LEU A 269 43.71 2.51 -50.23
C LEU A 269 44.88 1.56 -50.41
N THR A 270 45.00 0.54 -49.54
CA THR A 270 46.06 -0.47 -49.67
C THR A 270 45.91 -1.28 -50.96
N ALA A 271 44.67 -1.66 -51.32
CA ALA A 271 44.40 -2.33 -52.58
C ALA A 271 44.68 -1.44 -53.79
N GLN A 272 44.41 -0.12 -53.71
CA GLN A 272 44.77 0.86 -54.74
C GLN A 272 46.29 0.92 -54.93
N LEU A 273 47.04 1.13 -53.85
CA LEU A 273 48.50 1.18 -53.89
C LEU A 273 49.10 -0.13 -54.42
N GLN A 274 48.53 -1.28 -54.05
CA GLN A 274 48.97 -2.57 -54.58
C GLN A 274 48.77 -2.66 -56.10
N ARG A 275 47.63 -2.18 -56.63
CA ARG A 275 47.40 -2.10 -58.09
C ARG A 275 48.38 -1.15 -58.76
N ASP A 276 48.70 -0.01 -58.14
CA ASP A 276 49.67 0.96 -58.67
C ASP A 276 51.09 0.36 -58.69
N VAL A 277 51.47 -0.39 -57.65
CA VAL A 277 52.73 -1.14 -57.62
C VAL A 277 52.76 -2.23 -58.68
N ASP A 278 51.68 -2.99 -58.86
CA ASP A 278 51.61 -4.07 -59.86
C ASP A 278 51.62 -3.52 -61.29
N THR A 279 50.93 -2.40 -61.55
CA THR A 279 50.99 -1.70 -62.85
C THR A 279 52.38 -1.11 -63.10
N GLY A 280 53.01 -0.48 -62.10
CA GLY A 280 54.39 -0.01 -62.18
C GLY A 280 55.39 -1.14 -62.44
N ARG A 281 55.22 -2.30 -61.78
CA ARG A 281 56.01 -3.51 -62.01
C ARG A 281 55.84 -4.03 -63.44
N ALA A 282 54.61 -4.03 -63.97
CA ALA A 282 54.34 -4.43 -65.35
C ALA A 282 54.92 -3.43 -66.38
N GLN A 283 54.94 -2.13 -66.06
CA GLN A 283 55.61 -1.13 -66.89
C GLN A 283 57.13 -1.32 -66.88
N LEU A 284 57.73 -1.54 -65.72
CA LEU A 284 59.16 -1.83 -65.58
C LEU A 284 59.56 -3.09 -66.37
N SER A 285 58.77 -4.17 -66.31
CA SER A 285 59.05 -5.38 -67.07
C SER A 285 58.98 -5.14 -68.59
N ARG A 286 58.04 -4.33 -69.08
CA ARG A 286 57.97 -3.91 -70.50
C ARG A 286 59.17 -3.06 -70.92
N VAL A 287 59.62 -2.13 -70.08
CA VAL A 287 60.81 -1.32 -70.37
C VAL A 287 62.06 -2.20 -70.39
N GLN A 288 62.18 -3.14 -69.44
CA GLN A 288 63.28 -4.10 -69.41
C GLN A 288 63.29 -5.01 -70.64
N SER A 289 62.13 -5.52 -71.09
CA SER A 289 62.06 -6.33 -72.32
C SER A 289 62.50 -5.53 -73.54
N ARG A 290 62.01 -4.30 -73.71
CA ARG A 290 62.42 -3.42 -74.80
C ARG A 290 63.91 -3.05 -74.73
N ALA A 291 64.45 -2.81 -73.54
CA ALA A 291 65.88 -2.57 -73.35
C ALA A 291 66.72 -3.81 -73.73
N SER A 292 66.24 -5.02 -73.41
CA SER A 292 66.89 -6.27 -73.82
C SER A 292 66.84 -6.47 -75.35
N GLU A 293 65.71 -6.17 -76.00
CA GLU A 293 65.59 -6.20 -77.47
C GLU A 293 66.56 -5.22 -78.13
N LEU A 294 66.63 -3.97 -77.63
CA LEU A 294 67.57 -2.96 -78.14
C LEU A 294 69.03 -3.38 -77.94
N ARG A 295 69.38 -4.04 -76.83
CA ARG A 295 70.73 -4.60 -76.63
C ARG A 295 71.06 -5.64 -77.70
N VAL A 296 70.15 -6.58 -77.96
CA VAL A 296 70.34 -7.59 -79.02
C VAL A 296 70.44 -6.95 -80.41
N GLN A 297 69.64 -5.92 -80.70
CA GLN A 297 69.74 -5.17 -81.96
C GLN A 297 71.10 -4.47 -82.09
N LEU A 298 71.61 -3.89 -81.01
CA LEU A 298 72.90 -3.21 -81.00
C LEU A 298 74.07 -4.19 -81.11
N GLU A 299 74.00 -5.35 -80.45
CA GLU A 299 74.98 -6.44 -80.60
C GLU A 299 74.98 -7.02 -82.02
N SER A 300 73.80 -7.25 -82.62
CA SER A 300 73.71 -7.71 -84.01
C SER A 300 74.20 -6.67 -85.02
N ALA A 301 73.94 -5.37 -84.79
CA ALA A 301 74.48 -4.30 -85.62
C ALA A 301 76.01 -4.19 -85.49
N ARG A 302 76.54 -4.33 -84.27
CA ARG A 302 78.00 -4.42 -84.03
C ARG A 302 78.60 -5.61 -84.77
N ALA A 303 77.98 -6.79 -84.70
CA ALA A 303 78.41 -7.97 -85.44
C ALA A 303 78.42 -7.72 -86.95
N ARG A 304 77.33 -7.17 -87.52
CA ARG A 304 77.27 -6.79 -88.94
C ARG A 304 78.32 -5.74 -89.31
N ALA A 305 78.57 -4.76 -88.45
CA ALA A 305 79.60 -3.74 -88.70
C ALA A 305 81.02 -4.36 -88.69
N LEU A 306 81.28 -5.33 -87.81
CA LEU A 306 82.53 -6.11 -87.82
C LEU A 306 82.64 -6.98 -89.06
N GLU A 307 81.55 -7.62 -89.51
CA GLU A 307 81.50 -8.38 -90.76
C GLU A 307 81.79 -7.48 -91.98
N LEU A 308 81.15 -6.31 -92.05
CA LEU A 308 81.38 -5.30 -93.09
C LEU A 308 82.79 -4.71 -93.03
N ALA A 309 83.31 -4.41 -91.84
CA ALA A 309 84.69 -3.95 -91.68
C ALA A 309 85.67 -5.00 -92.19
N GLY A 310 85.47 -6.27 -91.83
CA GLY A 310 86.25 -7.38 -92.38
C GLY A 310 86.04 -7.56 -93.89
N ALA A 311 84.84 -7.31 -94.43
CA ALA A 311 84.59 -7.37 -95.87
C ALA A 311 85.28 -6.21 -96.61
N LEU A 312 85.27 -5.00 -96.03
CA LEU A 312 86.00 -3.84 -96.52
C LEU A 312 87.51 -4.01 -96.40
N GLU A 313 88.02 -4.70 -95.38
CA GLU A 313 89.44 -5.07 -95.29
C GLU A 313 89.80 -6.05 -96.40
N ARG A 314 89.01 -7.10 -96.63
CA ARG A 314 89.17 -8.00 -97.78
C ARG A 314 89.03 -7.26 -99.12
N GLU A 315 88.12 -6.29 -99.22
CA GLU A 315 87.97 -5.43 -100.41
C GLU A 315 89.18 -4.50 -100.58
N ARG A 316 89.71 -3.92 -99.50
CA ARG A 316 90.93 -3.10 -99.53
C ARG A 316 92.15 -3.92 -99.89
N GLU A 317 92.25 -5.15 -99.41
CA GLU A 317 93.29 -6.11 -99.81
C GLU A 317 93.17 -6.44 -101.31
N THR A 318 91.94 -6.67 -101.81
CA THR A 318 91.69 -6.91 -103.24
C THR A 318 91.81 -5.64 -104.11
N ARG A 319 91.54 -4.43 -103.59
CA ARG A 319 91.76 -3.12 -104.24
C ARG A 319 93.21 -2.67 -104.18
N GLN A 320 93.95 -2.99 -103.12
CA GLN A 320 95.41 -2.85 -103.08
C GLN A 320 96.07 -3.84 -104.05
N GLN A 321 95.46 -5.00 -104.28
CA GLN A 321 95.81 -5.89 -105.40
C GLN A 321 95.32 -5.37 -106.77
N ARG A 322 94.43 -4.37 -106.81
CA ARG A 322 93.76 -3.82 -108.00
C ARG A 322 93.77 -2.29 -108.01
N GLY A 323 94.94 -1.68 -108.03
CA GLY A 323 95.07 -0.24 -108.25
C GLY A 323 94.94 0.14 -109.73
N ALA A 324 93.82 0.79 -110.12
CA ALA A 324 93.71 1.88 -111.12
C ALA A 324 92.23 2.22 -111.46
N GLY A 325 91.82 3.49 -111.30
CA GLY A 325 90.78 4.18 -112.11
C GLY A 325 89.36 4.43 -111.54
N ASP A 326 89.10 5.70 -111.17
CA ASP A 326 87.91 6.57 -111.46
C ASP A 326 86.47 6.37 -110.87
N PRO A 327 85.63 7.45 -110.87
CA PRO A 327 84.58 7.77 -109.88
C PRO A 327 83.13 7.62 -110.41
N GLU A 328 82.12 7.68 -109.51
CA GLU A 328 80.79 8.32 -109.71
C GLU A 328 79.84 8.11 -108.51
N ALA A 329 79.01 9.12 -108.18
CA ALA A 329 77.57 9.01 -107.87
C ALA A 329 77.03 10.27 -107.12
N GLU A 330 76.53 11.25 -107.88
CA GLU A 330 75.54 12.23 -107.40
C GLU A 330 74.13 11.73 -107.78
N GLU A 331 73.31 11.31 -106.80
CA GLU A 331 71.85 11.12 -107.05
C GLU A 331 70.97 11.14 -105.76
N GLY A 332 71.49 11.56 -104.60
CA GLY A 332 70.82 11.41 -103.29
C GLY A 332 70.03 12.62 -102.76
N ALA A 333 70.04 13.78 -103.43
CA ALA A 333 69.65 15.05 -102.80
C ALA A 333 68.13 15.33 -102.70
N GLN A 334 67.28 14.62 -103.47
CA GLN A 334 65.83 14.93 -103.52
C GLN A 334 64.98 14.10 -102.53
N SER A 335 65.46 12.94 -102.09
CA SER A 335 64.74 12.08 -101.14
C SER A 335 64.81 12.57 -99.68
N THR A 336 65.78 13.42 -99.36
CA THR A 336 65.99 13.93 -97.99
C THR A 336 65.09 15.11 -97.65
N GLY A 337 64.68 15.91 -98.64
CA GLY A 337 63.80 17.06 -98.43
C GLY A 337 62.38 16.67 -97.99
N ALA A 338 61.77 15.72 -98.70
CA ALA A 338 60.42 15.25 -98.40
C ALA A 338 60.30 14.59 -97.00
N LEU A 339 61.37 13.95 -96.52
CA LEU A 339 61.40 13.34 -95.19
C LEU A 339 61.41 14.41 -94.07
N LEU A 340 62.12 15.51 -94.29
CA LEU A 340 62.22 16.59 -93.31
C LEU A 340 60.90 17.35 -93.17
N GLU A 341 60.20 17.63 -94.27
CA GLU A 341 58.86 18.24 -94.23
C GLU A 341 57.84 17.35 -93.50
N ALA A 342 57.87 16.04 -93.75
CA ALA A 342 56.98 15.10 -93.05
C ALA A 342 57.25 15.06 -91.53
N LEU A 343 58.51 15.15 -91.11
CA LEU A 343 58.88 15.23 -89.70
C LEU A 343 58.47 16.57 -89.06
N GLN A 344 58.56 17.67 -89.80
CA GLN A 344 58.10 19.00 -89.35
C GLN A 344 56.59 19.00 -89.06
N VAL A 345 55.79 18.47 -89.98
CA VAL A 345 54.32 18.37 -89.82
C VAL A 345 53.96 17.48 -88.63
N GLN A 346 54.66 16.35 -88.44
CA GLN A 346 54.45 15.51 -87.27
C GLN A 346 54.84 16.22 -85.97
N LEU A 347 55.90 17.03 -85.98
CA LEU A 347 56.29 17.82 -84.83
C LEU A 347 55.19 18.83 -84.49
N GLU A 348 54.67 19.56 -85.47
CA GLU A 348 53.59 20.55 -85.30
C GLU A 348 52.29 19.90 -84.79
N GLU A 349 51.94 18.72 -85.30
CA GLU A 349 50.78 17.96 -84.82
C GLU A 349 50.96 17.51 -83.36
N LYS A 350 52.17 17.07 -82.99
CA LYS A 350 52.50 16.70 -81.60
C LYS A 350 52.49 17.93 -80.68
N HIS A 351 52.96 19.08 -81.16
CA HIS A 351 52.88 20.34 -80.42
C HIS A 351 51.42 20.79 -80.21
N GLY A 352 50.57 20.72 -81.24
CA GLY A 352 49.16 21.03 -81.12
C GLY A 352 48.42 20.14 -80.11
N ARG A 353 48.71 18.83 -80.11
CA ARG A 353 48.17 17.89 -79.11
C ARG A 353 48.66 18.20 -77.70
N LEU A 354 49.92 18.59 -77.54
CA LEU A 354 50.50 19.00 -76.25
C LEU A 354 49.81 20.26 -75.72
N VAL A 355 49.57 21.26 -76.56
CA VAL A 355 48.87 22.50 -76.18
C VAL A 355 47.44 22.20 -75.74
N HIS A 356 46.69 21.40 -76.50
CA HIS A 356 45.33 21.01 -76.09
C HIS A 356 45.28 20.26 -74.75
N LEU A 357 46.23 19.34 -74.52
CA LEU A 357 46.27 18.62 -73.24
C LEU A 357 46.64 19.54 -72.07
N VAL A 358 47.50 20.54 -72.31
CA VAL A 358 47.82 21.58 -71.31
C VAL A 358 46.60 22.44 -71.02
N GLU A 359 45.85 22.89 -72.03
CA GLU A 359 44.60 23.65 -71.86
C GLU A 359 43.54 22.85 -71.10
N GLU A 360 43.39 21.54 -71.37
CA GLU A 360 42.48 20.67 -70.64
C GLU A 360 42.90 20.52 -69.18
N VAL A 361 44.20 20.30 -68.91
CA VAL A 361 44.73 20.20 -67.56
C VAL A 361 44.57 21.54 -66.81
N GLU A 362 44.75 22.67 -67.47
CA GLU A 362 44.52 24.00 -66.89
C GLU A 362 43.04 24.23 -66.56
N ARG A 363 42.12 23.84 -67.45
CA ARG A 363 40.68 23.88 -67.16
C ARG A 363 40.32 23.00 -65.96
N TYR A 364 40.79 21.75 -65.91
CA TYR A 364 40.54 20.87 -64.77
C TYR A 364 41.14 21.41 -63.47
N LYS A 365 42.33 22.02 -63.51
CA LYS A 365 42.93 22.66 -62.34
C LYS A 365 42.11 23.85 -61.85
N LEU A 366 41.60 24.69 -62.77
CA LEU A 366 40.75 25.81 -62.42
C LEU A 366 39.40 25.36 -61.87
N GLU A 367 38.77 24.34 -62.48
CA GLU A 367 37.53 23.75 -61.98
C GLU A 367 37.70 23.09 -60.61
N ALA A 368 38.80 22.37 -60.39
CA ALA A 368 39.14 21.79 -59.09
C ALA A 368 39.34 22.88 -58.04
N SER A 369 40.08 23.94 -58.37
CA SER A 369 40.34 25.07 -57.46
C SER A 369 39.05 25.84 -57.12
N GLN A 370 38.15 26.03 -58.10
CA GLN A 370 36.84 26.65 -57.89
C GLN A 370 35.94 25.78 -57.01
N ALA A 371 35.93 24.46 -57.24
CA ALA A 371 35.16 23.53 -56.43
C ALA A 371 35.70 23.42 -54.99
N GLU A 372 37.01 23.51 -54.78
CA GLU A 372 37.62 23.60 -53.45
C GLU A 372 37.22 24.89 -52.73
N LEU A 373 37.28 26.05 -53.41
CA LEU A 373 36.85 27.31 -52.83
C LEU A 373 35.37 27.28 -52.41
N GLN A 374 34.50 26.72 -53.25
CA GLN A 374 33.08 26.56 -52.93
C GLN A 374 32.85 25.65 -51.71
N ARG A 375 33.57 24.52 -51.64
CA ARG A 375 33.49 23.63 -50.46
C ARG A 375 33.97 24.35 -49.20
N GLU A 376 35.04 25.14 -49.27
CA GLU A 376 35.49 25.94 -48.15
C GLU A 376 34.46 27.00 -47.73
N GLU A 377 33.79 27.66 -48.69
CA GLU A 377 32.72 28.62 -48.41
C GLU A 377 31.51 27.93 -47.74
N ASP A 378 31.11 26.76 -48.24
CA ASP A 378 30.02 25.95 -47.66
C ASP A 378 30.39 25.45 -46.26
N GLU A 379 31.62 24.99 -46.05
CA GLU A 379 32.12 24.61 -44.74
C GLU A 379 32.14 25.80 -43.77
N ARG A 380 32.56 26.99 -44.23
CA ARG A 380 32.52 28.21 -43.44
C ARG A 380 31.08 28.60 -43.09
N ALA A 381 30.16 28.52 -44.04
CA ALA A 381 28.73 28.78 -43.81
C ALA A 381 28.13 27.79 -42.80
N ASN A 382 28.46 26.50 -42.91
CA ASN A 382 28.01 25.46 -41.98
C ASN A 382 28.59 25.66 -40.57
N ARG A 383 29.86 26.07 -40.45
CA ARG A 383 30.46 26.43 -39.15
C ARG A 383 29.75 27.63 -38.51
N ILE A 384 29.41 28.66 -39.29
CA ILE A 384 28.67 29.82 -38.79
C ILE A 384 27.25 29.42 -38.37
N ASN A 385 26.54 28.61 -39.16
CA ASN A 385 25.18 28.16 -38.84
C ASN A 385 25.16 27.30 -37.57
N THR A 386 26.07 26.33 -37.44
CA THR A 386 26.16 25.48 -36.24
C THR A 386 26.52 26.30 -34.99
N GLN A 387 27.39 27.31 -35.11
CA GLN A 387 27.65 28.26 -34.03
C GLN A 387 26.39 29.06 -33.65
N GLN A 388 25.65 29.58 -34.62
CA GLN A 388 24.40 30.30 -34.37
C GLN A 388 23.33 29.43 -33.70
N GLU A 389 23.21 28.15 -34.11
CA GLU A 389 22.32 27.19 -33.47
C GLU A 389 22.71 26.91 -32.03
N GLN A 390 24.01 26.72 -31.75
CA GLN A 390 24.53 26.57 -30.39
C GLN A 390 24.26 27.82 -29.54
N GLU A 391 24.47 29.02 -30.09
CA GLU A 391 24.17 30.28 -29.40
C GLU A 391 22.67 30.45 -29.13
N ALA A 392 21.80 30.05 -30.07
CA ALA A 392 20.35 30.06 -29.87
C ALA A 392 19.94 29.08 -28.77
N GLN A 393 20.50 27.87 -28.75
CA GLN A 393 20.27 26.89 -27.69
C GLN A 393 20.73 27.42 -26.32
N LEU A 394 21.90 28.05 -26.26
CA LEU A 394 22.40 28.69 -25.03
C LEU A 394 21.47 29.81 -24.56
N LYS A 395 20.94 30.66 -25.46
CA LYS A 395 19.95 31.70 -25.10
C LYS A 395 18.66 31.10 -24.55
N VAL A 396 18.17 30.00 -25.12
CA VAL A 396 16.98 29.29 -24.61
C VAL A 396 17.25 28.67 -23.23
N LEU A 397 18.39 28.02 -23.04
CA LEU A 397 18.78 27.48 -21.74
C LEU A 397 18.94 28.59 -20.70
N GLN A 398 19.54 29.72 -21.05
CA GLN A 398 19.63 30.90 -20.18
C GLN A 398 18.24 31.44 -19.80
N ALA A 399 17.29 31.48 -20.73
CA ALA A 399 15.91 31.88 -20.44
C ALA A 399 15.24 30.90 -19.46
N LYS A 400 15.41 29.58 -19.66
CA LYS A 400 14.92 28.55 -18.73
C LYS A 400 15.53 28.69 -17.34
N VAL A 401 16.84 28.95 -17.25
CA VAL A 401 17.53 29.19 -15.97
C VAL A 401 16.95 30.43 -15.27
N LYS A 402 16.71 31.53 -15.98
CA LYS A 402 16.07 32.73 -15.41
C LYS A 402 14.63 32.44 -14.93
N GLU A 403 13.88 31.63 -15.67
CA GLU A 403 12.53 31.22 -15.26
C GLU A 403 12.56 30.34 -14.00
N LEU A 404 13.47 29.36 -13.93
CA LEU A 404 13.69 28.53 -12.74
C LEU A 404 14.12 29.39 -11.56
N GLN A 405 15.00 30.37 -11.74
CA GLN A 405 15.38 31.33 -10.69
C GLN A 405 14.17 32.12 -10.18
N ARG A 406 13.27 32.56 -11.08
CA ARG A 406 12.03 33.24 -10.69
C ARG A 406 11.10 32.32 -9.89
N LEU A 407 10.95 31.07 -10.30
CA LEU A 407 10.14 30.08 -9.58
C LEU A 407 10.72 29.77 -8.20
N VAL A 408 12.04 29.61 -8.08
CA VAL A 408 12.71 29.42 -6.79
C VAL A 408 12.46 30.62 -5.86
N LEU A 409 12.59 31.86 -6.36
CA LEU A 409 12.28 33.06 -5.58
C LEU A 409 10.81 33.11 -5.13
N GLN A 410 9.86 32.69 -5.98
CA GLN A 410 8.45 32.61 -5.61
C GLN A 410 8.22 31.56 -4.51
N LEU A 411 8.77 30.36 -4.65
CA LEU A 411 8.67 29.32 -3.64
C LEU A 411 9.33 29.74 -2.33
N GLN A 412 10.42 30.50 -2.38
CA GLN A 412 11.09 31.03 -1.19
C GLN A 412 10.23 32.11 -0.51
N GLN A 413 9.56 32.98 -1.26
CA GLN A 413 8.59 33.92 -0.70
C GLN A 413 7.39 33.22 -0.07
N GLU A 414 6.87 32.16 -0.70
CA GLU A 414 5.79 31.34 -0.14
C GLU A 414 6.22 30.61 1.14
N LYS A 415 7.42 30.03 1.14
CA LYS A 415 8.03 29.42 2.32
C LYS A 415 8.09 30.43 3.48
N ASN A 416 8.66 31.62 3.26
CA ASN A 416 8.75 32.65 4.29
C ASN A 416 7.37 33.12 4.78
N ARG A 417 6.36 33.20 3.88
CA ARG A 417 4.97 33.52 4.28
C ARG A 417 4.38 32.44 5.19
N LEU A 418 4.62 31.17 4.87
CA LEU A 418 4.16 30.05 5.68
C LEU A 418 4.90 29.99 7.02
N GLU A 419 6.21 30.23 7.02
CA GLU A 419 7.03 30.32 8.25
C GLU A 419 6.52 31.44 9.17
N ASN A 420 6.29 32.65 8.66
CA ASN A 420 5.71 33.74 9.44
C ASN A 420 4.33 33.38 10.00
N LYS A 421 3.50 32.66 9.22
CA LYS A 421 2.17 32.22 9.67
C LYS A 421 2.25 31.15 10.76
N VAL A 422 3.25 30.27 10.68
CA VAL A 422 3.55 29.30 11.74
C VAL A 422 4.02 30.02 12.99
N GLU A 423 4.90 31.03 12.87
CA GLU A 423 5.34 31.85 14.00
C GLU A 423 4.19 32.62 14.66
N GLU A 424 3.29 33.23 13.87
CA GLU A 424 2.07 33.89 14.37
C GLU A 424 1.17 32.92 15.15
N LEU A 425 0.95 31.71 14.62
CA LEU A 425 0.16 30.68 15.29
C LEU A 425 0.85 30.17 16.56
N GLN A 426 2.17 30.01 16.54
CA GLN A 426 2.95 29.64 17.73
C GLN A 426 2.94 30.74 18.79
N ALA A 427 3.02 32.02 18.40
CA ALA A 427 2.88 33.14 19.33
C ALA A 427 1.48 33.20 19.93
N SER A 428 0.43 33.01 19.11
CA SER A 428 -0.96 32.92 19.57
C SER A 428 -1.18 31.76 20.55
N ALA A 429 -0.57 30.59 20.28
CA ALA A 429 -0.59 29.45 21.20
C ALA A 429 0.13 29.75 22.52
N ARG A 430 1.31 30.38 22.48
CA ARG A 430 2.04 30.79 23.69
C ARG A 430 1.28 31.84 24.51
N HIS A 431 0.56 32.75 23.85
CA HIS A 431 -0.32 33.70 24.53
C HIS A 431 -1.55 33.03 25.14
N ALA A 432 -2.08 31.97 24.53
CA ALA A 432 -3.15 31.16 25.10
C ALA A 432 -2.67 30.34 26.32
N GLU A 433 -1.40 29.95 26.36
CA GLU A 433 -0.78 29.20 27.47
C GLU A 433 -0.31 30.10 28.64
N ALA A 434 -0.05 31.39 28.41
CA ALA A 434 0.34 32.36 29.45
C ALA A 434 -0.86 32.97 30.22
N GLY A 435 -2.10 32.61 29.87
CA GLY A 435 -3.29 32.88 30.68
C GLY A 435 -3.50 31.78 31.72
N ASP A 436 -3.57 32.17 33.00
CA ASP A 436 -3.72 31.28 34.16
C ASP A 436 -4.94 30.32 34.02
N PRO A 437 -4.86 29.04 34.47
CA PRO A 437 -5.68 27.96 33.95
C PRO A 437 -6.98 27.74 34.73
N LYS A 438 -8.08 27.44 34.03
CA LYS A 438 -9.25 26.78 34.60
C LYS A 438 -9.71 25.60 33.73
N GLU A 439 -9.33 24.42 34.24
CA GLU A 439 -9.81 23.05 34.04
C GLU A 439 -10.96 22.81 33.03
N THR A 440 -10.72 21.96 32.03
CA THR A 440 -11.19 20.55 32.07
C THR A 440 -10.58 19.69 30.94
N PRO A 441 -10.46 18.36 31.13
CA PRO A 441 -9.46 17.50 30.48
C PRO A 441 -9.96 16.76 29.22
N TRP A 442 -9.02 16.57 28.28
CA TRP A 442 -9.09 15.58 27.20
C TRP A 442 -8.39 14.28 27.62
N PRO A 443 -8.87 13.09 27.19
CA PRO A 443 -8.02 11.90 27.09
C PRO A 443 -7.30 11.85 25.74
N ILE A 444 -5.98 11.66 25.82
CA ILE A 444 -5.03 11.41 24.73
C ILE A 444 -4.98 9.91 24.40
N ALA A 445 -4.55 9.63 23.16
CA ALA A 445 -3.88 8.43 22.64
C ALA A 445 -4.77 7.56 21.71
N SER A 446 -4.35 7.14 20.51
CA SER A 446 -2.99 7.03 19.98
C SER A 446 -3.01 6.72 18.47
N THR A 447 -2.06 7.33 17.76
CA THR A 447 -1.10 6.69 16.82
C THR A 447 -1.63 6.03 15.54
N GLN A 448 -1.29 6.63 14.38
CA GLN A 448 -0.23 6.08 13.52
C GLN A 448 0.19 7.11 12.44
N GLU A 449 1.47 7.47 12.49
CA GLU A 449 2.20 8.22 11.46
C GLU A 449 2.69 7.29 10.34
N ASP A 450 2.93 7.88 9.17
CA ASP A 450 4.14 7.72 8.34
C ASP A 450 4.02 8.67 7.10
N PRO A 451 5.07 9.04 6.33
CA PRO A 451 6.41 9.49 6.75
C PRO A 451 7.14 10.50 5.78
N TRP A 452 8.18 11.19 6.28
CA TRP A 452 9.32 11.90 5.60
C TRP A 452 9.14 13.29 4.92
N LYS A 453 9.87 14.31 5.40
CA LYS A 453 11.21 14.80 4.93
C LYS A 453 11.68 15.95 5.85
N GLY A 454 12.88 15.90 6.45
CA GLY A 454 14.11 16.58 5.96
C GLY A 454 14.11 18.06 6.36
N GLU A 455 15.08 18.68 7.02
CA GLU A 455 16.51 18.42 7.19
C GLU A 455 17.05 19.60 8.03
N SER A 456 17.90 19.37 9.03
CA SER A 456 18.81 20.39 9.58
C SER A 456 19.82 19.72 10.51
N GLN A 457 21.00 19.40 9.98
CA GLN A 457 22.23 19.28 10.77
C GLN A 457 22.65 20.70 11.20
N PRO A 458 23.25 20.90 12.40
CA PRO A 458 24.57 20.34 12.69
C PRO A 458 24.80 19.93 14.16
N SER A 459 25.47 18.80 14.38
CA SER A 459 26.59 18.69 15.34
C SER A 459 27.16 17.28 15.36
N ASP A 460 28.46 17.26 15.10
CA ASP A 460 29.37 16.14 14.96
C ASP A 460 29.74 15.60 16.36
N ARG A 461 29.16 14.46 16.78
CA ARG A 461 29.50 13.85 18.09
C ARG A 461 29.60 12.33 18.12
N THR A 462 29.46 11.66 16.97
CA THR A 462 29.50 10.18 16.88
C THR A 462 30.65 9.66 16.01
N ARG A 463 31.47 10.54 15.41
CA ARG A 463 32.74 10.15 14.76
C ARG A 463 33.83 9.71 15.74
N ASP A 464 33.71 10.05 17.03
CA ASP A 464 34.75 9.84 18.05
C ASP A 464 34.71 8.47 18.76
N TRP A 465 33.65 7.66 18.59
CA TRP A 465 33.58 6.35 19.23
C TRP A 465 34.13 5.21 18.35
N VAL A 466 33.96 5.31 17.03
CA VAL A 466 34.35 4.24 16.09
C VAL A 466 35.82 4.34 15.68
N LEU A 467 36.45 5.52 15.77
CA LEU A 467 37.89 5.70 15.56
C LEU A 467 38.75 5.28 16.76
N ARG A 468 38.14 4.99 17.93
CA ARG A 468 38.86 4.57 19.15
C ARG A 468 39.03 3.06 19.33
N GLN A 469 38.39 2.22 18.51
CA GLN A 469 38.56 0.76 18.55
C GLN A 469 39.46 0.18 17.46
N LYS A 470 39.97 1.00 16.53
CA LYS A 470 40.73 0.53 15.36
C LYS A 470 42.14 1.13 15.25
N VAL A 471 42.77 1.44 16.39
CA VAL A 471 44.17 1.90 16.47
C VAL A 471 44.93 1.27 17.66
N SER A 472 44.51 0.11 18.15
CA SER A 472 45.37 -0.73 18.99
C SER A 472 45.53 -2.08 18.31
N ASP A 473 46.80 -2.38 18.01
CA ASP A 473 47.34 -3.68 17.63
C ASP A 473 47.38 -4.01 16.13
N VAL A 474 48.12 -3.18 15.38
CA VAL A 474 49.10 -3.70 14.42
C VAL A 474 50.38 -2.89 14.57
N LEU A 475 51.35 -3.43 15.30
CA LEU A 475 52.78 -3.42 14.96
C LEU A 475 53.48 -4.49 15.82
N THR A 476 53.72 -5.65 15.25
CA THR A 476 55.07 -6.22 15.07
C THR A 476 54.97 -7.48 14.24
N ALA A 477 55.68 -7.48 13.11
CA ALA A 477 56.02 -8.67 12.36
C ALA A 477 56.78 -9.67 13.24
N ASP A 478 56.60 -10.97 13.02
CA ASP A 478 57.53 -11.79 12.22
C ASP A 478 57.28 -13.30 12.46
N SER A 479 57.43 -14.08 11.37
CA SER A 479 57.86 -15.48 11.28
C SER A 479 57.17 -16.64 12.03
N GLY A 480 56.81 -17.67 11.23
CA GLY A 480 57.18 -19.05 11.55
C GLY A 480 56.09 -20.08 11.84
N THR A 481 55.82 -20.93 10.83
CA THR A 481 55.73 -22.42 10.88
C THR A 481 55.01 -23.16 12.04
N GLY A 482 54.09 -24.06 11.68
CA GLY A 482 53.90 -25.34 12.38
C GLY A 482 52.46 -25.72 12.77
N SER A 483 51.90 -26.71 12.09
CA SER A 483 50.94 -27.69 12.65
C SER A 483 51.69 -28.66 13.60
N PRO A 484 51.08 -29.62 14.35
CA PRO A 484 49.67 -29.98 14.59
C PRO A 484 49.34 -30.30 16.09
N GLU A 485 48.18 -30.93 16.33
CA GLU A 485 47.85 -31.91 17.42
C GLU A 485 46.86 -31.50 18.55
N ALA A 486 45.80 -32.32 18.70
CA ALA A 486 44.88 -32.43 19.85
C ALA A 486 45.41 -33.53 20.82
N PRO A 487 44.98 -33.68 22.11
CA PRO A 487 43.67 -34.30 22.47
C PRO A 487 43.03 -34.02 23.89
N ALA A 488 41.72 -34.39 24.01
CA ALA A 488 40.92 -35.05 25.09
C ALA A 488 41.00 -34.79 26.64
N GLY A 489 39.83 -34.85 27.34
CA GLY A 489 39.69 -35.30 28.77
C GLY A 489 38.49 -34.78 29.61
N GLY A 490 37.80 -35.64 30.40
CA GLY A 490 36.45 -35.46 31.01
C GLY A 490 36.18 -35.37 32.52
N ALA A 491 34.88 -35.39 32.92
CA ALA A 491 34.28 -35.09 34.24
C ALA A 491 33.04 -35.97 34.57
N THR A 492 32.72 -36.06 35.87
CA THR A 492 32.24 -37.25 36.60
C THR A 492 30.71 -37.42 36.85
N PRO A 493 30.21 -38.62 37.26
CA PRO A 493 28.77 -38.99 37.38
C PRO A 493 27.94 -38.28 38.47
N ALA A 494 28.57 -37.64 39.45
CA ALA A 494 27.85 -36.97 40.56
C ALA A 494 27.12 -35.70 40.07
N GLU A 495 27.70 -34.99 39.10
CA GLU A 495 27.12 -33.79 38.50
C GLU A 495 25.86 -34.13 37.68
N SER A 496 25.83 -35.29 37.00
CA SER A 496 24.64 -35.76 36.28
C SER A 496 23.44 -36.06 37.18
N GLN A 497 23.64 -36.56 38.41
CA GLN A 497 22.52 -36.77 39.34
C GLN A 497 21.96 -35.44 39.86
N HIS A 498 22.82 -34.47 40.16
CA HIS A 498 22.37 -33.13 40.58
C HIS A 498 21.63 -32.40 39.45
N VAL A 499 22.16 -32.46 38.22
CA VAL A 499 21.49 -31.90 37.04
C VAL A 499 20.17 -32.63 36.75
N ALA A 500 20.12 -33.97 36.86
CA ALA A 500 18.88 -34.72 36.69
C ALA A 500 17.84 -34.38 37.77
N ALA A 501 18.26 -34.18 39.03
CA ALA A 501 17.38 -33.74 40.11
C ALA A 501 16.83 -32.33 39.87
N ILE A 502 17.66 -31.42 39.35
CA ILE A 502 17.26 -30.06 38.93
C ILE A 502 16.24 -30.13 37.79
N VAL A 503 16.54 -30.89 36.74
CA VAL A 503 15.67 -31.03 35.56
C VAL A 503 14.33 -31.66 35.93
N ASN A 504 14.32 -32.73 36.72
CA ASN A 504 13.09 -33.36 37.19
C ASN A 504 12.22 -32.39 38.02
N ARG A 505 12.85 -31.55 38.84
CA ARG A 505 12.13 -30.57 39.67
C ARG A 505 11.60 -29.39 38.85
N LEU A 506 12.37 -28.92 37.85
CA LEU A 506 11.91 -27.93 36.88
C LEU A 506 10.75 -28.47 36.02
N GLN A 507 10.79 -29.74 35.64
CA GLN A 507 9.66 -30.39 34.95
C GLN A 507 8.42 -30.48 35.85
N LEU A 508 8.58 -30.78 37.15
CA LEU A 508 7.48 -30.76 38.11
C LEU A 508 6.88 -29.34 38.27
N ILE A 509 7.73 -28.31 38.30
CA ILE A 509 7.30 -26.91 38.32
C ILE A 509 6.54 -26.58 37.03
N ALA A 510 7.07 -26.92 35.87
CA ALA A 510 6.46 -26.64 34.57
C ALA A 510 5.11 -27.34 34.40
N THR A 511 4.99 -28.60 34.82
CA THR A 511 3.72 -29.34 34.81
C THR A 511 2.72 -28.74 35.80
N LYS A 512 3.16 -28.28 36.98
CA LYS A 512 2.29 -27.61 37.94
C LYS A 512 1.81 -26.24 37.45
N ILE A 513 2.69 -25.43 36.85
CA ILE A 513 2.33 -24.16 36.18
C ILE A 513 1.33 -24.45 35.06
N ARG A 514 1.60 -25.43 34.20
CA ARG A 514 0.68 -25.81 33.12
C ARG A 514 -0.66 -26.29 33.66
N SER A 515 -0.68 -27.00 34.79
CA SER A 515 -1.91 -27.39 35.47
C SER A 515 -2.64 -26.20 36.10
N MET A 516 -1.94 -25.16 36.56
CA MET A 516 -2.56 -23.92 37.04
C MET A 516 -3.14 -23.13 35.86
N VAL A 517 -2.40 -23.05 34.75
CA VAL A 517 -2.80 -22.34 33.51
C VAL A 517 -3.98 -23.05 32.82
N ASN A 518 -4.05 -24.39 32.87
CA ASN A 518 -5.13 -25.15 32.26
C ASN A 518 -6.40 -25.24 33.13
N ARG A 519 -6.36 -24.82 34.40
CA ARG A 519 -7.53 -24.76 35.30
C ARG A 519 -8.13 -23.35 35.37
N MET A 520 -8.55 -22.86 34.19
CA MET A 520 -9.68 -21.90 33.95
C MET A 520 -9.52 -20.45 34.48
N PRO A 521 -10.36 -19.50 33.99
CA PRO A 521 -9.99 -18.09 33.82
C PRO A 521 -10.02 -17.30 35.13
N VAL A 522 -9.17 -16.28 35.15
CA VAL A 522 -9.05 -15.12 36.05
C VAL A 522 -10.22 -14.94 37.02
N ASP A 523 -10.15 -15.60 38.17
CA ASP A 523 -10.22 -14.94 39.48
C ASP A 523 -9.78 -15.93 40.57
N GLU A 524 -8.93 -15.44 41.47
CA GLU A 524 -8.22 -16.14 42.56
C GLU A 524 -7.15 -17.17 42.13
N VAL A 525 -5.95 -16.64 41.83
CA VAL A 525 -4.72 -17.44 41.86
C VAL A 525 -4.47 -17.89 43.31
N ASP A 526 -4.59 -19.20 43.55
CA ASP A 526 -4.33 -19.85 44.84
C ASP A 526 -2.99 -19.36 45.43
N SER A 527 -3.04 -18.52 46.47
CA SER A 527 -1.83 -17.92 47.08
C SER A 527 -0.88 -19.00 47.60
N LYS A 528 -1.43 -20.17 47.97
CA LYS A 528 -0.68 -21.37 48.36
C LYS A 528 0.10 -21.99 47.20
N ALA A 529 -0.44 -21.94 45.98
CA ALA A 529 0.23 -22.46 44.80
C ALA A 529 1.41 -21.56 44.38
N LEU A 530 1.27 -20.24 44.52
CA LEU A 530 2.35 -19.27 44.30
C LEU A 530 3.47 -19.41 45.34
N VAL A 531 3.15 -19.56 46.63
CA VAL A 531 4.14 -19.78 47.70
C VAL A 531 4.90 -21.11 47.48
N TRP A 532 4.21 -22.16 47.03
CA TRP A 532 4.85 -23.43 46.68
C TRP A 532 5.77 -23.31 45.46
N LEU A 533 5.37 -22.53 44.45
CA LEU A 533 6.18 -22.22 43.27
C LEU A 533 7.44 -21.45 43.62
N GLN A 534 7.31 -20.42 44.46
CA GLN A 534 8.45 -19.64 44.95
C GLN A 534 9.43 -20.51 45.74
N GLY A 535 8.94 -21.36 46.66
CA GLY A 535 9.77 -22.31 47.39
C GLY A 535 10.43 -23.37 46.51
N SER A 536 9.76 -23.81 45.45
CA SER A 536 10.30 -24.80 44.51
C SER A 536 11.38 -24.20 43.59
N VAL A 537 11.21 -22.96 43.14
CA VAL A 537 12.21 -22.23 42.36
C VAL A 537 13.44 -21.92 43.21
N GLN A 538 13.26 -21.51 44.47
CA GLN A 538 14.38 -21.25 45.39
C GLN A 538 15.22 -22.52 45.66
N ASN A 539 14.57 -23.69 45.76
CA ASN A 539 15.25 -24.98 45.87
C ASN A 539 16.05 -25.35 44.61
N VAL A 540 15.56 -25.01 43.42
CA VAL A 540 16.31 -25.22 42.17
C VAL A 540 17.53 -24.31 42.11
N ILE A 541 17.40 -23.05 42.53
CA ILE A 541 18.52 -22.11 42.57
C ILE A 541 19.62 -22.61 43.52
N SER A 542 19.25 -23.13 44.70
CA SER A 542 20.23 -23.72 45.63
C SER A 542 20.91 -24.98 45.08
N LEU A 543 20.20 -25.80 44.29
CA LEU A 543 20.78 -26.99 43.66
C LEU A 543 21.71 -26.63 42.49
N VAL A 544 21.37 -25.59 41.71
CA VAL A 544 22.20 -25.11 40.59
C VAL A 544 23.50 -24.45 41.08
N GLN A 545 23.45 -23.77 42.23
CA GLN A 545 24.64 -23.17 42.84
C GLN A 545 25.65 -24.19 43.40
N GLN A 546 25.30 -25.48 43.46
CA GLN A 546 26.14 -26.55 44.03
C GLN A 546 26.94 -27.36 43.00
N LEU A 547 26.89 -27.03 41.70
CA LEU A 547 27.60 -27.78 40.64
C LEU A 547 28.93 -27.10 40.21
N PRO A 548 30.08 -27.82 40.22
CA PRO A 548 31.34 -27.38 39.60
C PRO A 548 31.37 -27.59 38.07
N ALA A 549 32.35 -26.98 37.38
CA ALA A 549 32.42 -26.88 35.91
C ALA A 549 33.12 -28.09 35.20
N ILE A 550 32.35 -28.82 34.35
CA ILE A 550 32.55 -29.45 33.01
C ILE A 550 34.03 -29.70 32.55
N PRO A 551 34.47 -30.88 31.97
CA PRO A 551 34.02 -31.43 30.65
C PRO A 551 34.10 -32.99 30.40
N PRO A 552 34.34 -33.63 29.20
CA PRO A 552 34.24 -35.05 28.71
C PRO A 552 33.19 -36.13 29.05
N VAL A 553 32.37 -36.48 28.04
CA VAL A 553 31.53 -37.68 27.82
C VAL A 553 32.35 -38.95 27.46
N PRO A 554 31.85 -40.19 27.70
CA PRO A 554 31.46 -41.06 26.57
C PRO A 554 30.17 -41.90 26.76
N GLU A 555 29.41 -41.94 25.65
CA GLU A 555 28.59 -43.00 25.01
C GLU A 555 27.79 -44.09 25.77
N SER A 556 26.48 -44.06 25.48
CA SER A 556 25.59 -45.16 25.03
C SER A 556 24.90 -46.08 26.05
N ALA A 557 23.55 -46.03 26.09
CA ALA A 557 22.65 -47.12 25.64
C ALA A 557 21.19 -46.97 26.13
N MET A 558 20.25 -46.96 25.16
CA MET A 558 18.86 -47.47 25.14
C MET A 558 17.81 -47.06 26.19
N ALA A 559 16.67 -46.51 25.72
CA ALA A 559 15.34 -47.14 25.79
C ALA A 559 14.21 -46.28 25.18
N SER A 560 13.23 -46.98 24.61
CA SER A 560 12.08 -46.52 23.84
C SER A 560 10.95 -45.91 24.71
N GLY A 561 10.35 -44.82 24.24
CA GLY A 561 9.20 -44.10 24.81
C GLY A 561 9.07 -42.74 24.11
N PRO A 562 7.92 -42.03 24.08
CA PRO A 562 7.60 -40.94 23.12
C PRO A 562 8.57 -39.74 23.06
N SER A 563 9.52 -39.64 23.98
CA SER A 563 10.75 -38.82 23.87
C SER A 563 11.68 -39.25 22.73
N SER A 564 11.57 -40.49 22.26
CA SER A 564 12.29 -41.09 21.13
C SER A 564 12.04 -40.31 19.85
N SER A 565 10.82 -39.82 19.64
CA SER A 565 10.48 -39.02 18.45
C SER A 565 11.21 -37.68 18.42
N LEU A 566 11.43 -37.05 19.58
CA LEU A 566 12.14 -35.78 19.69
C LEU A 566 13.65 -35.98 19.64
N THR A 567 14.18 -37.01 20.31
CA THR A 567 15.60 -37.37 20.18
C THR A 567 15.92 -37.85 18.77
N GLU A 568 15.05 -38.62 18.12
CA GLU A 568 15.21 -39.07 16.73
C GLU A 568 15.09 -37.89 15.76
N ARG A 569 14.21 -36.91 16.02
CA ARG A 569 14.14 -35.67 15.22
C ARG A 569 15.36 -34.79 15.42
N LEU A 570 15.87 -34.64 16.65
CA LEU A 570 17.10 -33.89 16.93
C LEU A 570 18.33 -34.58 16.37
N LEU A 571 18.39 -35.91 16.39
CA LEU A 571 19.46 -36.68 15.75
C LEU A 571 19.37 -36.59 14.23
N ARG A 572 18.17 -36.62 13.64
CA ARG A 572 17.95 -36.34 12.21
C ARG A 572 18.39 -34.93 11.85
N GLN A 573 17.97 -33.92 12.60
CA GLN A 573 18.39 -32.54 12.38
C GLN A 573 19.89 -32.34 12.57
N ASN A 574 20.52 -33.00 13.55
CA ASN A 574 21.98 -32.99 13.69
C ASN A 574 22.67 -33.71 12.53
N ALA A 575 22.14 -34.83 12.05
CA ALA A 575 22.68 -35.53 10.89
C ALA A 575 22.53 -34.69 9.60
N GLU A 576 21.40 -34.00 9.44
CA GLU A 576 21.15 -33.06 8.35
C GLU A 576 22.08 -31.86 8.42
N LEU A 577 22.24 -31.23 9.60
CA LEU A 577 23.19 -30.14 9.83
C LEU A 577 24.62 -30.59 9.60
N THR A 578 25.00 -31.78 10.06
CA THR A 578 26.32 -32.38 9.80
C THR A 578 26.51 -32.62 8.30
N GLY A 579 25.46 -33.06 7.59
CA GLY A 579 25.46 -33.19 6.14
C GLY A 579 25.52 -31.85 5.39
N PHE A 580 24.89 -30.80 5.91
CA PHE A 580 25.03 -29.44 5.37
C PHE A 580 26.42 -28.90 5.61
N VAL A 581 26.99 -29.10 6.79
CA VAL A 581 28.36 -28.71 7.10
C VAL A 581 29.34 -29.50 6.22
N SER A 582 29.15 -30.80 6.04
CA SER A 582 30.02 -31.62 5.18
C SER A 582 29.97 -31.16 3.72
N ARG A 583 28.77 -30.92 3.18
CA ARG A 583 28.60 -30.35 1.83
C ARG A 583 29.22 -28.96 1.71
N LEU A 584 29.00 -28.07 2.67
CA LEU A 584 29.62 -26.75 2.68
C LEU A 584 31.15 -26.82 2.79
N THR A 585 31.69 -27.80 3.54
CA THR A 585 33.14 -28.01 3.60
C THR A 585 33.70 -28.60 2.31
N GLU A 586 32.94 -29.47 1.63
CA GLU A 586 33.27 -30.02 0.32
C GLU A 586 33.26 -28.92 -0.74
N GLU A 587 32.17 -28.14 -0.85
CA GLU A 587 32.05 -26.98 -1.73
C GLU A 587 33.16 -25.95 -1.45
N LYS A 588 33.45 -25.66 -0.18
CA LYS A 588 34.56 -24.77 0.20
C LYS A 588 35.92 -25.32 -0.26
N ASN A 589 36.14 -26.63 -0.17
CA ASN A 589 37.38 -27.26 -0.62
C ASN A 589 37.46 -27.31 -2.15
N ASP A 590 36.36 -27.54 -2.84
CA ASP A 590 36.27 -27.48 -4.30
C ASP A 590 36.55 -26.08 -4.83
N LEU A 591 36.02 -25.05 -4.17
CA LEU A 591 36.32 -23.65 -4.48
C LEU A 591 37.78 -23.30 -4.20
N ARG A 592 38.38 -23.84 -3.13
CA ARG A 592 39.82 -23.68 -2.88
C ARG A 592 40.66 -24.36 -3.96
N ASN A 593 40.26 -25.54 -4.41
CA ASN A 593 40.95 -26.28 -5.47
C ASN A 593 40.80 -25.60 -6.83
N SER A 594 39.63 -25.05 -7.15
CA SER A 594 39.43 -24.28 -8.38
C SER A 594 40.21 -22.97 -8.36
N LEU A 595 40.27 -22.29 -7.21
CA LEU A 595 41.10 -21.09 -7.03
C LEU A 595 42.59 -21.41 -7.18
N LEU A 596 43.08 -22.51 -6.59
CA LEU A 596 44.45 -22.97 -6.78
C LEU A 596 44.76 -23.28 -8.26
N ARG A 597 43.84 -23.91 -9.00
CA ARG A 597 44.01 -24.15 -10.43
C ARG A 597 44.06 -22.85 -11.24
N LEU A 598 43.17 -21.90 -10.96
CA LEU A 598 43.17 -20.60 -11.64
C LEU A 598 44.41 -19.77 -11.31
N GLU A 599 44.90 -19.83 -10.07
CA GLU A 599 46.17 -19.21 -9.69
C GLU A 599 47.37 -19.86 -10.40
N GLU A 600 47.37 -21.19 -10.55
CA GLU A 600 48.40 -21.91 -11.28
C GLU A 600 48.36 -21.58 -12.78
N GLU A 601 47.17 -21.53 -13.39
CA GLU A 601 46.97 -21.06 -14.75
C GLU A 601 47.48 -19.62 -14.91
N GLN A 602 47.17 -18.73 -13.98
CA GLN A 602 47.65 -17.35 -13.98
C GLN A 602 49.18 -17.27 -13.82
N ARG A 603 49.79 -18.11 -12.98
CA ARG A 603 51.24 -18.23 -12.85
C ARG A 603 51.87 -18.72 -14.15
N VAL A 604 51.33 -19.76 -14.76
CA VAL A 604 51.81 -20.31 -16.04
C VAL A 604 51.67 -19.29 -17.18
N HIS A 605 50.56 -18.54 -17.23
CA HIS A 605 50.39 -17.45 -18.19
C HIS A 605 51.40 -16.32 -17.97
N ARG A 606 51.63 -15.90 -16.72
CA ARG A 606 52.66 -14.89 -16.39
C ARG A 606 54.07 -15.38 -16.72
N GLN A 607 54.38 -16.66 -16.46
CA GLN A 607 55.69 -17.24 -16.70
C GLN A 607 55.97 -17.46 -18.20
N ARG A 608 54.95 -17.80 -19.00
CA ARG A 608 55.03 -17.81 -20.47
C ARG A 608 55.23 -16.42 -21.07
N CYS A 609 54.67 -15.37 -20.47
CA CYS A 609 54.88 -13.99 -20.91
C CYS A 609 56.28 -13.45 -20.57
N LEU A 610 56.91 -13.91 -19.47
CA LEU A 610 58.22 -13.45 -19.01
C LEU A 610 59.40 -14.25 -19.60
N GLY A 611 59.17 -15.43 -20.16
CA GLY A 611 60.21 -16.26 -20.82
C GLY A 611 60.47 -15.94 -22.30
N MET A 612 59.73 -15.00 -22.89
CA MET A 612 59.78 -14.63 -24.32
C MET A 612 60.85 -13.55 -24.61
N GLY A 613 61.94 -13.54 -23.84
CA GLY A 613 62.99 -12.52 -23.90
C GLY A 613 64.22 -12.96 -24.69
N GLU A 614 64.70 -14.18 -24.50
CA GLU A 614 66.03 -14.54 -24.99
C GLU A 614 66.10 -16.01 -25.42
N GLN A 615 66.42 -16.21 -26.70
CA GLN A 615 66.99 -17.40 -27.34
C GLN A 615 66.03 -18.38 -28.07
N THR A 616 66.34 -18.55 -29.37
CA THR A 616 66.03 -19.68 -30.28
C THR A 616 64.86 -19.54 -31.28
N SER A 617 65.13 -18.79 -32.34
CA SER A 617 64.37 -18.64 -33.61
C SER A 617 63.99 -19.93 -34.38
N ARG A 618 64.27 -21.14 -33.86
CA ARG A 618 63.85 -22.41 -34.48
C ARG A 618 62.84 -23.21 -33.65
N ARG A 619 62.73 -23.00 -32.34
CA ARG A 619 61.63 -23.59 -31.52
C ARG A 619 60.38 -22.71 -31.48
N ALA A 620 60.55 -21.40 -31.68
CA ALA A 620 59.45 -20.44 -31.71
C ALA A 620 58.39 -20.71 -32.79
N MET A 621 58.75 -21.31 -33.94
CA MET A 621 57.78 -21.66 -34.99
C MET A 621 56.91 -22.87 -34.61
N ASP A 622 57.49 -23.88 -33.98
CA ASP A 622 56.76 -25.07 -33.51
C ASP A 622 55.87 -24.73 -32.30
N ASP A 623 56.34 -23.85 -31.40
CA ASP A 623 55.55 -23.35 -30.27
C ASP A 623 54.43 -22.40 -30.73
N GLN A 624 54.66 -21.55 -31.73
CA GLN A 624 53.62 -20.69 -32.34
C GLN A 624 52.55 -21.54 -33.05
N ALA A 625 52.95 -22.61 -33.75
CA ALA A 625 52.04 -23.56 -34.38
C ALA A 625 51.22 -24.31 -33.33
N ALA A 626 51.83 -24.78 -32.25
CA ALA A 626 51.15 -25.43 -31.14
C ALA A 626 50.15 -24.48 -30.43
N LEU A 627 50.52 -23.22 -30.21
CA LEU A 627 49.65 -22.21 -29.61
C LEU A 627 48.49 -21.82 -30.54
N SER A 628 48.74 -21.77 -31.85
CA SER A 628 47.69 -21.56 -32.85
C SER A 628 46.70 -22.74 -32.94
N ALA A 629 47.18 -23.98 -32.80
CA ALA A 629 46.35 -25.19 -32.75
C ALA A 629 45.53 -25.30 -31.46
N LEU A 630 46.06 -24.77 -30.35
CA LEU A 630 45.37 -24.73 -29.07
C LEU A 630 44.26 -23.66 -29.07
N LEU A 631 44.54 -22.47 -29.62
CA LEU A 631 43.53 -21.43 -29.84
C LEU A 631 42.45 -21.85 -30.85
N SER A 632 42.79 -22.62 -31.89
CA SER A 632 41.78 -23.18 -32.81
C SER A 632 40.93 -24.24 -32.10
N SER A 633 41.54 -25.11 -31.29
CA SER A 633 40.82 -26.10 -30.48
C SER A 633 39.86 -25.45 -29.47
N GLU A 634 40.27 -24.37 -28.81
CA GLU A 634 39.42 -23.59 -27.90
C GLU A 634 38.28 -22.89 -28.64
N ARG A 635 38.53 -22.31 -29.82
CA ARG A 635 37.48 -21.72 -30.66
C ARG A 635 36.46 -22.76 -31.11
N GLU A 636 36.92 -23.95 -31.48
CA GLU A 636 36.05 -25.08 -31.84
C GLU A 636 35.25 -25.61 -30.63
N ALA A 637 35.87 -25.68 -29.45
CA ALA A 637 35.20 -26.05 -28.21
C ALA A 637 34.12 -25.03 -27.83
N TRP A 638 34.44 -23.74 -27.92
CA TRP A 638 33.49 -22.66 -27.69
C TRP A 638 32.35 -22.66 -28.72
N ALA A 639 32.65 -22.92 -30.00
CA ALA A 639 31.63 -23.06 -31.04
C ALA A 639 30.70 -24.26 -30.78
N ARG A 640 31.24 -25.39 -30.31
CA ARG A 640 30.45 -26.57 -29.90
C ARG A 640 29.54 -26.25 -28.72
N GLU A 641 30.05 -25.58 -27.69
CA GLU A 641 29.26 -25.23 -26.50
C GLU A 641 28.19 -24.18 -26.83
N ARG A 642 28.53 -23.15 -27.61
CA ARG A 642 27.56 -22.19 -28.13
C ARG A 642 26.43 -22.89 -28.91
N ASN A 643 26.76 -23.83 -29.78
CA ASN A 643 25.76 -24.58 -30.55
C ASN A 643 24.91 -25.49 -29.65
N ARG A 644 25.47 -26.05 -28.58
CA ARG A 644 24.74 -26.85 -27.58
C ARG A 644 23.75 -25.98 -26.80
N LEU A 645 24.20 -24.82 -26.31
CA LEU A 645 23.38 -23.86 -25.60
C LEU A 645 22.26 -23.32 -26.50
N GLN A 646 22.56 -23.03 -27.77
CA GLN A 646 21.56 -22.58 -28.73
C GLN A 646 20.49 -23.64 -29.02
N LYS A 647 20.86 -24.94 -29.03
CA LYS A 647 19.89 -26.04 -29.13
C LYS A 647 19.03 -26.16 -27.87
N SER A 648 19.63 -26.05 -26.69
CA SER A 648 18.91 -26.06 -25.41
C SER A 648 17.93 -24.89 -25.28
N LEU A 649 18.34 -23.69 -25.71
CA LEU A 649 17.48 -22.51 -25.75
C LEU A 649 16.25 -22.76 -26.64
N ARG A 650 16.45 -23.27 -27.86
CA ARG A 650 15.34 -23.61 -28.77
C ARG A 650 14.39 -24.66 -28.18
N GLN A 651 14.92 -25.63 -27.44
CA GLN A 651 14.10 -26.64 -26.75
C GLN A 651 13.27 -26.01 -25.62
N ALA A 652 13.86 -25.10 -24.84
CA ALA A 652 13.16 -24.36 -23.80
C ALA A 652 12.09 -23.43 -24.39
N GLU A 653 12.40 -22.72 -25.49
CA GLU A 653 11.44 -21.88 -26.21
C GLU A 653 10.26 -22.68 -26.78
N ALA A 654 10.53 -23.89 -27.30
CA ALA A 654 9.49 -24.81 -27.77
C ALA A 654 8.61 -25.29 -26.61
N GLU A 655 9.21 -25.62 -25.46
CA GLU A 655 8.48 -26.07 -24.28
C GLU A 655 7.62 -24.95 -23.67
N VAL A 656 8.15 -23.71 -23.63
CA VAL A 656 7.37 -22.52 -23.23
C VAL A 656 6.21 -22.31 -24.20
N SER A 657 6.43 -22.47 -25.50
CA SER A 657 5.36 -22.35 -26.50
C SER A 657 4.30 -23.45 -26.34
N ARG A 658 4.72 -24.68 -26.02
CA ARG A 658 3.85 -25.83 -25.72
C ARG A 658 3.00 -25.57 -24.48
N LEU A 659 3.62 -25.18 -23.36
CA LEU A 659 2.93 -24.86 -22.11
C LEU A 659 1.99 -23.66 -22.28
N ARG A 660 2.37 -22.64 -23.05
CA ARG A 660 1.47 -21.52 -23.40
C ARG A 660 0.29 -21.98 -24.23
N ALA A 661 0.44 -23.01 -25.08
CA ALA A 661 -0.67 -23.60 -25.81
C ALA A 661 -1.57 -24.44 -24.89
N GLU A 662 -0.97 -25.21 -24.00
CA GLU A 662 -1.64 -26.04 -23.01
C GLU A 662 -2.47 -25.18 -22.03
N ILE A 663 -1.91 -24.07 -21.53
CA ILE A 663 -2.63 -23.08 -20.70
C ILE A 663 -3.81 -22.48 -21.48
N ARG A 664 -3.65 -22.19 -22.78
CA ARG A 664 -4.76 -21.70 -23.62
C ARG A 664 -5.85 -22.76 -23.76
N THR A 665 -5.49 -24.02 -23.96
CA THR A 665 -6.48 -25.10 -24.06
C THR A 665 -7.13 -25.46 -22.72
N ASP A 666 -6.39 -25.43 -21.63
CA ASP A 666 -6.92 -25.64 -20.27
C ASP A 666 -7.80 -24.48 -19.84
N SER A 667 -7.44 -23.23 -20.17
CA SER A 667 -8.32 -22.08 -19.97
C SER A 667 -9.63 -22.22 -20.77
N LEU A 668 -9.57 -22.79 -21.98
CA LEU A 668 -10.77 -23.12 -22.76
C LEU A 668 -11.54 -24.30 -22.16
N ARG A 669 -10.86 -25.26 -21.53
CA ARG A 669 -11.45 -26.43 -20.86
C ARG A 669 -12.14 -26.05 -19.55
N ASP A 670 -11.58 -25.10 -18.79
CA ASP A 670 -12.21 -24.48 -17.62
C ASP A 670 -13.44 -23.64 -18.01
N VAL A 671 -13.39 -22.96 -19.15
CA VAL A 671 -14.56 -22.27 -19.73
C VAL A 671 -15.61 -23.27 -20.26
N ALA A 672 -15.18 -24.47 -20.65
CA ALA A 672 -16.02 -25.59 -21.07
C ALA A 672 -16.27 -26.63 -19.95
N GLY A 673 -16.11 -26.26 -18.67
CA GLY A 673 -16.60 -27.05 -17.54
C GLY A 673 -18.11 -27.31 -17.68
N PRO A 674 -18.64 -28.37 -17.03
CA PRO A 674 -19.95 -28.95 -17.33
C PRO A 674 -20.98 -27.84 -17.49
N GLU A 675 -21.69 -27.79 -18.62
CA GLU A 675 -22.58 -26.68 -18.98
C GLU A 675 -23.57 -26.28 -17.85
N ALA A 676 -23.86 -27.20 -16.93
CA ALA A 676 -24.60 -26.99 -15.69
C ALA A 676 -23.96 -25.93 -14.76
N ASP A 677 -22.64 -25.93 -14.60
CA ASP A 677 -21.88 -25.01 -13.75
C ASP A 677 -21.70 -23.66 -14.43
N THR A 678 -21.44 -23.61 -15.73
CA THR A 678 -21.44 -22.35 -16.48
C THR A 678 -22.86 -21.75 -16.57
N ALA A 679 -23.91 -22.57 -16.68
CA ALA A 679 -25.30 -22.09 -16.61
C ALA A 679 -25.71 -21.69 -15.18
N ALA A 680 -25.25 -22.39 -14.15
CA ALA A 680 -25.43 -22.02 -12.74
C ALA A 680 -24.72 -20.71 -12.43
N LEU A 681 -23.48 -20.56 -12.89
CA LEU A 681 -22.69 -19.35 -12.77
C LEU A 681 -23.35 -18.20 -13.54
N LYS A 682 -23.80 -18.39 -14.78
CA LYS A 682 -24.58 -17.38 -15.52
C LYS A 682 -25.89 -17.01 -14.80
N ARG A 683 -26.58 -17.97 -14.15
CA ARG A 683 -27.78 -17.71 -13.33
C ARG A 683 -27.46 -16.93 -12.07
N ILE A 684 -26.41 -17.29 -11.34
CA ILE A 684 -25.95 -16.63 -10.12
C ILE A 684 -25.43 -15.23 -10.45
N TYR A 685 -24.62 -15.11 -11.49
CA TYR A 685 -24.13 -13.83 -12.03
C TYR A 685 -25.28 -12.94 -12.51
N GLY A 686 -26.31 -13.50 -13.16
CA GLY A 686 -27.53 -12.77 -13.52
C GLY A 686 -28.38 -12.35 -12.32
N LYS A 687 -28.36 -13.09 -11.20
CA LYS A 687 -28.96 -12.66 -9.92
C LYS A 687 -28.13 -11.53 -9.30
N TYR A 688 -26.80 -11.68 -9.32
CA TYR A 688 -25.85 -10.68 -8.83
C TYR A 688 -25.97 -9.37 -9.60
N LEU A 689 -25.95 -9.38 -10.94
CA LEU A 689 -26.12 -8.17 -11.77
C LEU A 689 -27.47 -7.47 -11.51
N ARG A 690 -28.54 -8.24 -11.31
CA ARG A 690 -29.85 -7.67 -10.94
C ARG A 690 -29.84 -7.07 -9.53
N ALA A 691 -29.23 -7.74 -8.55
CA ALA A 691 -29.05 -7.18 -7.21
C ALA A 691 -28.16 -5.94 -7.25
N GLU A 692 -27.07 -5.96 -8.01
CA GLU A 692 -26.12 -4.87 -8.13
C GLU A 692 -26.71 -3.67 -8.86
N SER A 693 -27.53 -3.87 -9.89
CA SER A 693 -28.30 -2.79 -10.52
C SER A 693 -29.32 -2.17 -9.56
N PHE A 694 -29.99 -2.96 -8.71
CA PHE A 694 -30.86 -2.40 -7.66
C PHE A 694 -30.07 -1.65 -6.59
N ARG A 695 -28.90 -2.17 -6.17
CA ARG A 695 -27.99 -1.51 -5.25
C ARG A 695 -27.50 -0.18 -5.81
N LYS A 696 -27.04 -0.17 -7.07
CA LYS A 696 -26.62 1.04 -7.79
C LYS A 696 -27.78 2.01 -7.94
N ALA A 697 -28.96 1.57 -8.38
CA ALA A 697 -30.14 2.44 -8.48
C ALA A 697 -30.54 3.03 -7.12
N LEU A 698 -30.41 2.27 -6.03
CA LEU A 698 -30.63 2.74 -4.67
C LEU A 698 -29.59 3.80 -4.27
N ILE A 699 -28.31 3.58 -4.59
CA ILE A 699 -27.23 4.55 -4.34
C ILE A 699 -27.46 5.83 -5.15
N TYR A 700 -27.83 5.72 -6.43
CA TYR A 700 -28.18 6.88 -7.26
C TYR A 700 -29.38 7.62 -6.71
N GLN A 701 -30.45 6.93 -6.32
CA GLN A 701 -31.62 7.53 -5.67
C GLN A 701 -31.23 8.25 -4.37
N LYS A 702 -30.38 7.64 -3.53
CA LYS A 702 -29.89 8.24 -2.29
C LYS A 702 -29.02 9.47 -2.53
N LYS A 703 -28.07 9.40 -3.47
CA LYS A 703 -27.20 10.52 -3.86
C LYS A 703 -28.02 11.66 -4.47
N TYR A 704 -28.98 11.36 -5.33
CA TYR A 704 -29.88 12.34 -5.91
C TYR A 704 -30.74 13.01 -4.83
N LEU A 705 -31.25 12.25 -3.88
CA LEU A 705 -31.99 12.78 -2.74
C LEU A 705 -31.13 13.66 -1.84
N LEU A 706 -29.89 13.24 -1.56
CA LEU A 706 -28.92 14.04 -0.80
C LEU A 706 -28.54 15.32 -1.53
N LEU A 707 -28.41 15.30 -2.86
CA LEU A 707 -28.16 16.51 -3.66
C LEU A 707 -29.37 17.46 -3.64
N LEU A 708 -30.59 16.90 -3.68
CA LEU A 708 -31.83 17.66 -3.56
C LEU A 708 -32.03 18.28 -2.17
N LEU A 709 -31.59 17.58 -1.12
CA LEU A 709 -31.69 18.01 0.28
C LEU A 709 -30.51 18.89 0.71
N GLY A 710 -29.33 18.69 0.13
CA GLY A 710 -28.07 19.38 0.43
C GLY A 710 -27.95 20.78 -0.18
N GLY A 711 -29.07 21.37 -0.62
CA GLY A 711 -29.12 22.77 -0.99
C GLY A 711 -28.46 23.14 -2.33
N PHE A 712 -28.25 22.20 -3.26
CA PHE A 712 -27.64 22.53 -4.56
C PHE A 712 -28.44 23.60 -5.33
N GLN A 713 -29.76 23.61 -5.19
CA GLN A 713 -30.63 24.68 -5.70
C GLN A 713 -30.40 26.03 -5.01
N GLU A 714 -30.07 26.05 -3.72
CA GLU A 714 -29.79 27.29 -2.99
C GLU A 714 -28.41 27.85 -3.35
N CYS A 715 -27.42 26.99 -3.63
CA CYS A 715 -26.13 27.42 -4.17
C CYS A 715 -26.22 27.93 -5.61
N GLU A 716 -27.01 27.28 -6.48
CA GLU A 716 -27.30 27.73 -7.85
C GLU A 716 -28.03 29.07 -7.84
N GLU A 717 -29.08 29.22 -7.02
CA GLU A 717 -29.84 30.48 -6.88
C GLU A 717 -29.01 31.59 -6.22
N ALA A 718 -28.16 31.28 -5.24
CA ALA A 718 -27.23 32.24 -4.63
C ALA A 718 -26.16 32.72 -5.62
N THR A 719 -25.64 31.80 -6.45
CA THR A 719 -24.64 32.15 -7.48
C THR A 719 -25.26 32.99 -8.58
N LEU A 720 -26.45 32.62 -9.08
CA LEU A 720 -27.17 33.39 -10.09
C LEU A 720 -27.62 34.77 -9.58
N SER A 721 -28.02 34.88 -8.30
CA SER A 721 -28.38 36.17 -7.69
C SER A 721 -27.17 37.07 -7.42
N LEU A 722 -26.01 36.49 -7.10
CA LEU A 722 -24.75 37.23 -6.97
C LEU A 722 -24.26 37.75 -8.34
N ILE A 723 -24.34 36.94 -9.39
CA ILE A 723 -24.03 37.34 -10.78
C ILE A 723 -24.97 38.46 -11.24
N ALA A 724 -26.27 38.34 -10.95
CA ALA A 724 -27.25 39.39 -11.26
C ALA A 724 -26.99 40.72 -10.53
N ARG A 725 -26.43 40.68 -9.30
CA ARG A 725 -26.01 41.86 -8.53
C ARG A 725 -24.73 42.51 -9.07
N MET A 726 -23.83 41.74 -9.66
CA MET A 726 -22.57 42.25 -10.25
C MET A 726 -22.82 43.05 -11.55
N GLY A 727 -23.97 42.86 -12.21
CA GLY A 727 -24.35 43.57 -13.44
C GLY A 727 -24.89 45.00 -13.27
N GLY A 728 -24.73 45.64 -12.10
CA GLY A 728 -24.93 47.08 -11.93
C GLY A 728 -26.37 47.62 -12.01
N ARG A 729 -27.41 46.77 -11.90
CA ARG A 729 -28.80 47.25 -11.74
C ARG A 729 -29.22 47.28 -10.26
N PRO A 730 -29.60 48.44 -9.70
CA PRO A 730 -30.29 48.47 -8.42
C PRO A 730 -31.73 48.04 -8.66
N LEU A 731 -32.21 47.03 -7.94
CA LEU A 731 -33.61 46.59 -8.06
C LEU A 731 -34.30 46.61 -6.71
N HIS A 732 -35.47 47.24 -6.77
CA HIS A 732 -36.47 47.38 -5.72
C HIS A 732 -36.79 46.05 -5.03
N SER A 733 -37.12 46.17 -3.74
CA SER A 733 -37.57 45.18 -2.74
C SER A 733 -38.67 44.19 -3.18
N GLY A 734 -39.21 44.29 -4.40
CA GLY A 734 -40.25 43.42 -4.93
C GLY A 734 -39.75 42.08 -5.51
N LEU A 735 -38.47 41.93 -5.85
CA LEU A 735 -37.94 40.64 -6.31
C LEU A 735 -37.78 39.62 -5.17
N GLU A 736 -37.61 40.09 -3.93
CA GLU A 736 -37.44 39.25 -2.74
C GLU A 736 -38.75 38.53 -2.36
N ALA A 737 -39.90 39.19 -2.54
CA ALA A 737 -41.21 38.58 -2.31
C ALA A 737 -41.58 37.53 -3.37
N ILE A 738 -41.24 37.77 -4.64
CA ILE A 738 -41.40 36.79 -5.73
C ILE A 738 -40.44 35.60 -5.52
N SER A 739 -39.24 35.87 -5.02
CA SER A 739 -38.27 34.85 -4.58
C SER A 739 -38.80 34.01 -3.41
N GLN A 740 -39.36 34.62 -2.36
CA GLN A 740 -39.91 33.93 -1.18
C GLN A 740 -41.11 33.05 -1.54
N ARG A 741 -42.02 33.51 -2.41
CA ARG A 741 -43.18 32.73 -2.89
C ARG A 741 -42.74 31.55 -3.74
N ARG A 742 -41.71 31.71 -4.58
CA ARG A 742 -41.06 30.60 -5.30
C ARG A 742 -40.34 29.64 -4.34
N ARG A 743 -39.77 30.14 -3.23
CA ARG A 743 -39.06 29.34 -2.19
C ARG A 743 -39.98 28.41 -1.41
N GLY A 744 -41.22 28.81 -1.14
CA GLY A 744 -42.24 27.94 -0.54
C GLY A 744 -42.67 26.81 -1.48
N PHE A 745 -42.92 27.15 -2.76
CA PHE A 745 -43.28 26.16 -3.78
C PHE A 745 -42.12 25.19 -4.10
N THR A 746 -40.87 25.65 -4.14
CA THR A 746 -39.71 24.77 -4.30
C THR A 746 -39.52 23.86 -3.10
N ARG A 747 -39.71 24.34 -1.86
CA ARG A 747 -39.68 23.50 -0.64
C ARG A 747 -40.78 22.45 -0.63
N PHE A 748 -42.01 22.79 -1.03
CA PHE A 748 -43.10 21.83 -1.17
C PHE A 748 -42.79 20.78 -2.25
N ARG A 749 -42.31 21.20 -3.43
CA ARG A 749 -41.89 20.27 -4.48
C ARG A 749 -40.73 19.38 -4.03
N SER A 750 -39.79 19.91 -3.26
CA SER A 750 -38.70 19.13 -2.68
C SER A 750 -39.22 18.11 -1.67
N ALA A 751 -40.15 18.48 -0.77
CA ALA A 751 -40.77 17.55 0.17
C ALA A 751 -41.57 16.43 -0.53
N VAL A 752 -42.30 16.76 -1.61
CA VAL A 752 -43.00 15.76 -2.43
C VAL A 752 -42.01 14.84 -3.15
N ARG A 753 -40.94 15.39 -3.74
CA ARG A 753 -39.87 14.59 -4.38
C ARG A 753 -39.15 13.69 -3.37
N VAL A 754 -38.93 14.17 -2.14
CA VAL A 754 -38.36 13.38 -1.03
C VAL A 754 -39.29 12.23 -0.66
N SER A 755 -40.59 12.48 -0.53
CA SER A 755 -41.60 11.44 -0.25
C SER A 755 -41.66 10.36 -1.36
N ILE A 756 -41.61 10.77 -2.62
CA ILE A 756 -41.56 9.86 -3.78
C ILE A 756 -40.23 9.08 -3.81
N ALA A 757 -39.12 9.73 -3.50
CA ALA A 757 -37.81 9.08 -3.46
C ALA A 757 -37.75 8.02 -2.34
N LEU A 758 -38.26 8.32 -1.14
CA LEU A 758 -38.30 7.38 -0.01
C LEU A 758 -39.17 6.15 -0.30
N THR A 759 -40.33 6.34 -0.95
CA THR A 759 -41.18 5.21 -1.37
C THR A 759 -40.51 4.34 -2.43
N ARG A 760 -39.83 4.95 -3.42
CA ARG A 760 -39.02 4.23 -4.43
C ARG A 760 -37.82 3.51 -3.84
N MET A 761 -37.12 4.13 -2.89
CA MET A 761 -35.99 3.51 -2.19
C MET A 761 -36.43 2.31 -1.36
N ARG A 762 -37.54 2.42 -0.61
CA ARG A 762 -38.12 1.28 0.13
C ARG A 762 -38.48 0.12 -0.81
N PHE A 763 -39.00 0.41 -2.00
CA PHE A 763 -39.26 -0.60 -3.03
C PHE A 763 -37.98 -1.27 -3.55
N LEU A 764 -36.94 -0.48 -3.87
CA LEU A 764 -35.66 -0.99 -4.34
C LEU A 764 -34.96 -1.86 -3.28
N VAL A 765 -35.03 -1.48 -2.00
CA VAL A 765 -34.48 -2.28 -0.87
C VAL A 765 -35.20 -3.62 -0.76
N ARG A 766 -36.54 -3.65 -0.78
CA ARG A 766 -37.31 -4.90 -0.72
C ARG A 766 -36.99 -5.82 -1.90
N ARG A 767 -36.79 -5.26 -3.09
CA ARG A 767 -36.48 -6.03 -4.30
C ARG A 767 -35.03 -6.51 -4.32
N TRP A 768 -34.10 -5.74 -3.77
CA TRP A 768 -32.71 -6.12 -3.56
C TRP A 768 -32.57 -7.25 -2.54
N GLN A 769 -33.27 -7.16 -1.40
CA GLN A 769 -33.32 -8.22 -0.38
C GLN A 769 -33.87 -9.54 -0.93
N ARG A 770 -34.90 -9.48 -1.78
CA ARG A 770 -35.45 -10.66 -2.47
C ARG A 770 -34.49 -11.24 -3.52
N ALA A 771 -33.66 -10.41 -4.16
CA ALA A 771 -32.65 -10.87 -5.14
C ALA A 771 -31.39 -11.45 -4.47
N THR A 772 -31.10 -11.06 -3.22
CA THR A 772 -29.94 -11.49 -2.43
C THR A 772 -30.22 -12.70 -1.52
N GLY A 773 -31.48 -13.12 -1.39
CA GLY A 773 -31.87 -14.38 -0.72
C GLY A 773 -31.91 -14.31 0.81
N SER A 774 -31.66 -13.15 1.43
CA SER A 774 -31.57 -12.97 2.88
C SER A 774 -32.94 -12.87 3.60
N GLY A 775 -33.94 -13.64 3.16
CA GLY A 775 -35.24 -13.75 3.81
C GLY A 775 -35.75 -15.18 3.81
N SER A 776 -35.45 -15.94 4.86
CA SER A 776 -36.10 -17.19 5.26
C SER A 776 -37.54 -16.88 5.73
N SER A 777 -38.65 -17.54 5.36
CA SER A 777 -38.90 -18.87 4.77
C SER A 777 -40.28 -18.94 4.07
N SER A 778 -40.51 -20.04 3.34
CA SER A 778 -41.79 -20.72 2.98
C SER A 778 -42.78 -20.07 1.99
N SER A 779 -42.71 -20.52 0.72
CA SER A 779 -43.80 -21.21 -0.02
C SER A 779 -43.78 -20.93 -1.54
N SER A 780 -43.87 -22.00 -2.32
CA SER A 780 -44.09 -22.08 -3.76
C SER A 780 -42.94 -21.66 -4.70
N SER A 781 -42.00 -22.60 -4.89
CA SER A 781 -41.47 -22.86 -6.23
C SER A 781 -42.59 -23.45 -7.09
N VAL A 782 -43.47 -22.61 -7.63
CA VAL A 782 -44.37 -23.00 -8.72
C VAL A 782 -43.96 -22.23 -9.97
N ASN A 783 -43.40 -23.00 -10.88
CA ASN A 783 -43.24 -22.81 -12.30
C ASN A 783 -43.96 -21.56 -12.86
N ARG A 784 -43.20 -20.56 -13.33
CA ARG A 784 -43.73 -19.38 -14.03
C ARG A 784 -43.21 -19.29 -15.46
N ASN A 785 -43.20 -20.42 -16.16
CA ASN A 785 -43.22 -20.47 -17.62
C ASN A 785 -44.69 -20.74 -18.03
N GLY A 786 -45.47 -19.70 -18.32
CA GLY A 786 -46.88 -19.92 -18.73
C GLY A 786 -47.84 -18.72 -18.81
N LEU A 787 -47.40 -17.47 -18.65
CA LEU A 787 -48.31 -16.30 -18.73
C LEU A 787 -47.80 -15.22 -19.71
N ALA A 788 -47.18 -15.63 -20.82
CA ALA A 788 -46.78 -14.76 -21.93
C ALA A 788 -47.80 -14.72 -23.08
N GLN A 789 -48.94 -15.39 -22.94
CA GLN A 789 -50.06 -15.31 -23.89
C GLN A 789 -51.32 -15.03 -23.08
N ILE A 790 -52.24 -14.23 -23.60
CA ILE A 790 -53.39 -13.60 -22.90
C ILE A 790 -53.04 -12.25 -22.24
N ALA A 791 -52.52 -11.32 -23.04
CA ALA A 791 -52.74 -9.87 -22.85
C ALA A 791 -52.75 -9.14 -24.21
N GLY A 792 -53.27 -9.81 -25.24
CA GLY A 792 -53.69 -9.17 -26.49
C GLY A 792 -55.18 -8.87 -26.38
N LYS A 793 -55.56 -7.60 -26.59
CA LYS A 793 -56.93 -7.05 -26.61
C LYS A 793 -57.56 -6.68 -25.25
N ALA A 794 -57.20 -5.50 -24.76
CA ALA A 794 -58.18 -4.45 -24.44
C ALA A 794 -57.44 -3.12 -24.31
N ALA A 795 -57.76 -2.19 -25.22
CA ALA A 795 -57.18 -0.87 -25.33
C ALA A 795 -57.74 0.09 -24.27
N GLY A 796 -56.94 1.09 -23.90
CA GLY A 796 -57.40 2.27 -23.16
C GLY A 796 -56.38 2.83 -22.17
N ASN A 797 -55.74 3.94 -22.55
CA ASN A 797 -54.92 4.84 -21.73
C ASN A 797 -53.46 4.45 -21.44
N ARG A 798 -52.63 4.57 -22.48
CA ARG A 798 -51.21 4.95 -22.35
C ARG A 798 -51.10 6.48 -22.30
N ILE A 799 -50.50 7.01 -21.24
CA ILE A 799 -49.82 8.32 -21.30
C ILE A 799 -48.32 8.02 -21.42
N ASN A 800 -47.79 8.32 -22.60
CA ASN A 800 -46.37 8.30 -22.94
C ASN A 800 -45.66 9.49 -22.28
N LEU A 801 -44.51 9.27 -21.66
CA LEU A 801 -43.44 10.27 -21.59
C LEU A 801 -42.09 9.57 -21.83
N ARG A 802 -41.72 9.47 -23.11
CA ARG A 802 -40.34 9.26 -23.55
C ARG A 802 -39.59 10.58 -23.34
N LEU A 803 -38.46 10.51 -22.64
CA LEU A 803 -37.38 11.50 -22.75
C LEU A 803 -36.89 11.52 -24.20
N ARG A 804 -36.83 12.71 -24.81
CA ARG A 804 -35.97 13.03 -25.94
C ARG A 804 -34.85 13.93 -25.42
N GLU A 805 -33.63 13.59 -25.79
CA GLU A 805 -32.42 14.39 -25.61
C GLU A 805 -32.56 15.76 -26.28
N VAL A 806 -32.04 16.81 -25.62
CA VAL A 806 -31.52 18.00 -26.28
C VAL A 806 -30.22 18.37 -25.56
N SER A 807 -29.11 18.17 -26.27
CA SER A 807 -27.80 18.74 -25.96
C SER A 807 -27.88 20.26 -25.95
N LEU A 808 -27.32 20.92 -24.93
CA LEU A 808 -26.83 22.30 -25.06
C LEU A 808 -25.53 22.47 -24.28
N SER A 809 -24.45 22.28 -25.05
CA SER A 809 -23.17 22.96 -24.84
C SER A 809 -23.38 24.47 -25.02
N GLY A 810 -22.95 25.24 -24.01
CA GLY A 810 -22.47 26.63 -24.01
C GLY A 810 -23.09 27.68 -24.95
N ARG A 811 -23.63 28.75 -24.35
CA ARG A 811 -23.19 30.15 -24.55
C ARG A 811 -23.97 31.09 -23.63
N GLU A 812 -23.23 32.06 -23.11
CA GLU A 812 -23.57 33.26 -22.33
C GLU A 812 -23.93 33.07 -20.84
#